data_AF-A0A9Q9X2C9-F1
#
_entry.id   AF-A0A9Q9X2C9-F1
#
_cell.length_a   1.000
_cell.length_b   1.000
_cell.length_c   1.000
_cell.angle_alpha   90.00
_cell.angle_beta   90.00
_cell.angle_gamma   90.00
#
_symmetry.space_group_name_H-M   'P 1'
#
loop_
_entity.id
_entity.type
_entity.pdbx_description
1 polymer ?
#
loop_
_entity_poly.entity_id
_entity_poly.type
_entity_poly.pdbx_seq_one_letter_code
_entity_poly.pdbx_strand_id
1 'polypeptide(L)'
;MESRMKSKPLKRYVFAIILISVLNSSSSVSHYSIPEELDVGSIVANFATDLGLDVETLSRRKIRLDTIANKKYLDINKETGELFIVDRIDREHICTTKAAGACVLKLDATIENPVRMFNIELEIIDINDNAPHFRRDTMHLDISESTPVGERFSLNNAVDPDIGVNSIKTYYLSESDHFSIEIQTGRDGSKFTDLILKKALDREEQAIHNLILTAVDGGVPARSGTASIIVRVLDTNDNAPQFDKNSYTINLTENSPIGSLVVRVNATDKDEGSNSDLVYSYSLYTSEKTQQTFSLNPDNGEIRVKEIVNYEDFRVYDMEIIATDKGSNSLNGKCKVKIVITDMNDNHPEISIKSFSSPVKEDIAVNTVIAVVSVSDKDSGENGQVDIHISDDLPFALKETSDNYYELLVSEPLDREKVPEYDITITVTDRGNPPLSDNETITLELLDVNDNVPQFPQTFYTIPVMENNAPGALLSSLTAIDPDLHENQYLVYFIIEKEIVNTSMSMLFSINPENGNLYALKTFDYEIEKEFLFHIEARDSGVPPLSSNVTVHIIIMDQNDNTPLIVSPWRAHGSVVEEKIPRSTDKGTLIAKVIAIDSDSVHNSRIAYQFLHNTDATLFSLDQYNGEIRTMRMFSYRDSRHQQLVVIAKDNGEPALSATITIKLSTVETALKTYADMTEVPLGYDIFSDLNLYLVIGLGSVSFLLLITILVTIVLKCQKTKPSKAAPPCRNSVISERNSTIADSTLVSNDAYWYSLFLAETRKGKLVVRQPVPKGARYVVSSLPRSTGLTETSDSAASTLQCYVSFKDRLRFEPGIVGLHRAHKLWIPL
;
A
#
# COMPACT_ATOMS: atom_id res chain seq x y z
N MET A 1 -69.98 68.23 12.61
CA MET A 1 -71.29 68.73 13.07
C MET A 1 -71.33 70.23 12.86
N GLU A 2 -71.68 70.71 11.65
CA GLU A 2 -72.02 72.13 11.46
C GLU A 2 -72.73 72.38 10.12
N SER A 3 -74.04 72.60 10.16
CA SER A 3 -74.79 73.32 9.12
C SER A 3 -76.16 73.76 9.67
N ARG A 4 -76.48 75.05 9.53
CA ARG A 4 -77.81 75.59 9.88
C ARG A 4 -78.75 75.40 8.70
N MET A 5 -79.97 74.90 8.90
CA MET A 5 -81.05 75.15 7.93
C MET A 5 -82.45 75.31 8.53
N LYS A 6 -82.84 76.59 8.65
CA LYS A 6 -84.14 77.23 8.34
C LYS A 6 -85.45 76.67 8.94
N SER A 7 -86.44 77.55 9.02
CA SER A 7 -87.66 77.38 9.79
C SER A 7 -88.94 77.62 8.98
N LYS A 8 -90.09 77.28 9.61
CA LYS A 8 -91.50 77.55 9.22
C LYS A 8 -92.11 76.62 8.15
N PRO A 9 -93.46 76.52 8.07
CA PRO A 9 -94.49 77.07 8.96
C PRO A 9 -95.44 76.05 9.60
N LEU A 10 -95.95 76.38 10.79
CA LEU A 10 -97.08 75.71 11.44
C LEU A 10 -98.40 76.06 10.70
N LYS A 11 -99.21 75.06 10.31
CA LYS A 11 -100.62 75.29 9.92
C LYS A 11 -101.54 74.98 11.10
N ARG A 12 -102.24 76.00 11.60
CA ARG A 12 -103.38 75.83 12.53
C ARG A 12 -104.62 75.45 11.73
N TYR A 13 -105.39 74.48 12.22
CA TYR A 13 -106.82 74.40 11.95
C TYR A 13 -107.57 74.76 13.23
N VAL A 14 -108.59 75.60 13.08
CA VAL A 14 -109.53 75.97 14.13
C VAL A 14 -110.84 75.23 13.83
N PHE A 15 -111.44 74.61 14.84
CA PHE A 15 -112.85 74.21 14.76
C PHE A 15 -113.58 74.59 16.05
N ALA A 16 -114.90 74.74 15.95
CA ALA A 16 -115.68 75.52 16.90
C ALA A 16 -115.91 74.82 18.25
N ILE A 17 -115.86 75.60 19.33
CA ILE A 17 -116.45 75.24 20.61
C ILE A 17 -117.97 75.41 20.49
N ILE A 18 -118.72 74.31 20.60
CA ILE A 18 -120.17 74.33 20.75
C ILE A 18 -120.48 74.00 22.21
N LEU A 19 -121.02 74.97 22.94
CA LEU A 19 -121.38 74.82 24.34
C LEU A 19 -122.82 74.30 24.45
N ILE A 20 -122.98 72.99 24.64
CA ILE A 20 -124.26 72.37 25.03
C ILE A 20 -124.20 72.05 26.52
N SER A 21 -125.17 72.56 27.27
CA SER A 21 -125.34 72.32 28.70
C SER A 21 -126.36 71.19 28.97
N VAL A 22 -126.38 70.72 30.21
CA VAL A 22 -127.34 69.76 30.78
C VAL A 22 -127.15 68.30 30.34
N LEU A 23 -126.30 67.58 31.08
CA LEU A 23 -126.70 66.44 31.93
C LEU A 23 -125.52 65.99 32.81
N ASN A 24 -125.72 65.94 34.13
CA ASN A 24 -124.68 65.47 35.06
C ASN A 24 -124.58 63.94 35.01
N SER A 25 -123.70 63.42 34.15
CA SER A 25 -123.28 62.02 34.16
C SER A 25 -121.99 61.87 34.96
N SER A 26 -122.12 61.59 36.26
CA SER A 26 -120.97 61.37 37.15
C SER A 26 -120.35 59.98 36.92
N SER A 27 -119.38 59.90 36.00
CA SER A 27 -118.58 58.70 35.76
C SER A 27 -117.50 58.55 36.85
N SER A 28 -117.80 57.76 37.88
CA SER A 28 -116.79 57.29 38.83
C SER A 28 -116.02 56.12 38.22
N VAL A 29 -114.72 56.31 37.98
CA VAL A 29 -113.81 55.21 37.63
C VAL A 29 -113.40 54.50 38.92
N SER A 30 -113.55 53.17 38.97
CA SER A 30 -113.10 52.35 40.09
C SER A 30 -111.81 51.65 39.71
N HIS A 31 -110.73 51.88 40.46
CA HIS A 31 -109.46 51.19 40.27
C HIS A 31 -109.31 50.09 41.32
N TYR A 32 -109.18 48.85 40.87
CA TYR A 32 -108.88 47.71 41.72
C TYR A 32 -107.55 47.09 41.27
N SER A 33 -106.84 46.45 42.19
CA SER A 33 -105.68 45.62 41.85
C SER A 33 -105.82 44.25 42.50
N ILE A 34 -105.50 43.21 41.74
CA ILE A 34 -105.54 41.82 42.20
C ILE A 34 -104.25 41.11 41.81
N PRO A 35 -103.75 40.17 42.63
CA PRO A 35 -102.83 39.18 42.13
C PRO A 35 -103.51 38.32 41.05
N GLU A 36 -102.74 37.83 40.09
CA GLU A 36 -103.21 36.85 39.11
C GLU A 36 -103.44 35.46 39.71
N GLU A 37 -103.82 34.50 38.85
CA GLU A 37 -103.88 33.06 39.14
C GLU A 37 -104.82 32.62 40.29
N LEU A 38 -105.55 33.58 40.88
CA LEU A 38 -106.55 33.45 41.94
C LEU A 38 -107.63 32.40 41.62
N ASP A 39 -108.09 31.73 42.68
CA ASP A 39 -109.14 30.71 42.61
C ASP A 39 -110.47 31.26 42.07
N VAL A 40 -111.14 30.46 41.26
CA VAL A 40 -112.50 30.76 40.77
C VAL A 40 -113.48 30.85 41.94
N GLY A 41 -114.23 31.94 42.01
CA GLY A 41 -115.06 32.33 43.15
C GLY A 41 -114.42 33.35 44.09
N SER A 42 -113.13 33.68 43.92
CA SER A 42 -112.47 34.73 44.72
C SER A 42 -113.14 36.09 44.54
N ILE A 43 -113.39 36.78 45.66
CA ILE A 43 -113.97 38.13 45.70
C ILE A 43 -112.85 39.15 45.45
N VAL A 44 -113.07 40.03 44.46
CA VAL A 44 -112.16 41.12 44.09
C VAL A 44 -112.45 42.38 44.90
N ALA A 45 -113.72 42.79 44.94
CA ALA A 45 -114.18 44.00 45.61
C ALA A 45 -115.70 43.97 45.83
N ASN A 46 -116.23 44.78 46.75
CA ASN A 46 -117.67 44.97 46.86
C ASN A 46 -118.12 46.13 45.97
N PHE A 47 -118.32 45.79 44.69
CA PHE A 47 -118.73 46.70 43.63
C PHE A 47 -120.02 47.49 43.97
N ALA A 48 -120.90 46.95 44.82
CA ALA A 48 -122.07 47.67 45.29
C ALA A 48 -121.73 48.78 46.30
N THR A 49 -120.93 48.50 47.35
CA THR A 49 -120.57 49.52 48.35
C THR A 49 -119.74 50.64 47.72
N ASP A 50 -118.79 50.27 46.87
CA ASP A 50 -117.77 51.18 46.36
C ASP A 50 -118.34 52.21 45.37
N LEU A 51 -119.48 51.88 44.76
CA LEU A 51 -120.26 52.76 43.87
C LEU A 51 -121.53 53.36 44.52
N GLY A 52 -121.74 53.12 45.82
CA GLY A 52 -122.92 53.62 46.56
C GLY A 52 -124.24 53.04 46.04
N LEU A 53 -124.25 51.77 45.64
CA LEU A 53 -125.40 51.06 45.07
C LEU A 53 -126.07 50.17 46.14
N ASP A 54 -127.38 50.33 46.31
CA ASP A 54 -128.16 49.51 47.23
C ASP A 54 -128.41 48.10 46.68
N VAL A 55 -127.93 47.09 47.42
CA VAL A 55 -127.96 45.66 47.08
C VAL A 55 -129.39 45.14 46.89
N GLU A 56 -130.37 45.59 47.69
CA GLU A 56 -131.77 45.20 47.48
C GLU A 56 -132.26 45.62 46.09
N THR A 57 -131.80 46.76 45.59
CA THR A 57 -132.17 47.26 44.25
C THR A 57 -131.32 46.66 43.13
N LEU A 58 -130.14 46.12 43.41
CA LEU A 58 -129.28 45.49 42.41
C LEU A 58 -129.85 44.16 41.93
N SER A 59 -130.42 43.36 42.83
CA SER A 59 -131.12 42.10 42.50
C SER A 59 -132.20 42.25 41.42
N ARG A 60 -132.87 43.40 41.37
CA ARG A 60 -133.96 43.72 40.43
C ARG A 60 -133.50 44.41 39.14
N ARG A 61 -132.21 44.73 39.01
CA ARG A 61 -131.64 45.42 37.84
C ARG A 61 -130.88 44.44 36.94
N LYS A 62 -130.80 44.80 35.66
CA LYS A 62 -130.03 44.04 34.68
C LYS A 62 -128.65 44.65 34.55
N ILE A 63 -127.73 44.09 35.35
CA ILE A 63 -126.29 44.37 35.31
C ILE A 63 -125.66 43.55 34.17
N ARG A 64 -124.72 44.17 33.45
CA ARG A 64 -123.85 43.57 32.44
C ARG A 64 -122.43 44.07 32.67
N LEU A 65 -121.47 43.16 32.75
CA LEU A 65 -120.04 43.44 32.75
C LEU A 65 -119.47 42.98 31.41
N ASP A 66 -118.56 43.76 30.83
CA ASP A 66 -117.93 43.44 29.55
C ASP A 66 -117.03 42.18 29.60
N THR A 67 -116.83 41.56 28.43
CA THR A 67 -116.04 40.34 28.24
C THR A 67 -114.75 40.64 27.49
N ILE A 68 -113.60 40.30 28.08
CA ILE A 68 -112.27 40.55 27.52
C ILE A 68 -111.86 39.36 26.65
N ALA A 69 -111.38 39.62 25.43
CA ALA A 69 -110.92 38.59 24.49
C ALA A 69 -111.94 37.44 24.28
N ASN A 70 -113.24 37.77 24.22
CA ASN A 70 -114.38 36.85 24.15
C ASN A 70 -114.54 35.88 25.34
N LYS A 71 -113.78 36.05 26.43
CA LYS A 71 -113.86 35.26 27.67
C LYS A 71 -114.41 36.13 28.80
N LYS A 72 -115.08 35.50 29.78
CA LYS A 72 -115.63 36.19 30.96
C LYS A 72 -114.85 35.81 32.21
N TYR A 73 -113.84 36.60 32.53
CA TYR A 73 -112.97 36.38 33.71
C TYR A 73 -113.65 36.78 35.04
N LEU A 74 -114.58 37.75 35.01
CA LEU A 74 -115.20 38.33 36.20
C LEU A 74 -116.72 38.43 36.04
N ASP A 75 -117.47 38.41 37.15
CA ASP A 75 -118.90 38.71 37.19
C ASP A 75 -119.29 39.38 38.53
N ILE A 76 -120.50 39.94 38.58
CA ILE A 76 -121.02 40.63 39.76
C ILE A 76 -122.14 39.80 40.38
N ASN A 77 -121.97 39.38 41.63
CA ASN A 77 -123.00 38.71 42.40
C ASN A 77 -124.13 39.69 42.72
N LYS A 78 -125.35 39.37 42.28
CA LYS A 78 -126.53 40.24 42.38
C LYS A 78 -127.20 40.23 43.75
N GLU A 79 -126.83 39.28 44.60
CA GLU A 79 -127.40 39.12 45.95
C GLU A 79 -126.51 39.74 47.04
N THR A 80 -125.18 39.83 46.80
CA THR A 80 -124.22 40.44 47.74
C THR A 80 -123.61 41.76 47.25
N GLY A 81 -123.63 42.01 45.92
CA GLY A 81 -122.99 43.17 45.32
C GLY A 81 -121.49 43.01 45.00
N GLU A 82 -120.94 41.81 45.20
CA GLU A 82 -119.51 41.54 45.07
C GLU A 82 -119.08 41.25 43.62
N LEU A 83 -117.95 41.82 43.20
CA LEU A 83 -117.24 41.43 41.98
C LEU A 83 -116.38 40.21 42.30
N PHE A 84 -116.55 39.12 41.55
CA PHE A 84 -115.84 37.86 41.78
C PHE A 84 -115.28 37.25 40.48
N ILE A 85 -114.27 36.39 40.62
CA ILE A 85 -113.58 35.73 39.51
C ILE A 85 -114.41 34.51 39.04
N VAL A 86 -114.71 34.45 37.74
CA VAL A 86 -115.45 33.36 37.08
C VAL A 86 -114.51 32.37 36.40
N ASP A 87 -113.37 32.85 35.91
CA ASP A 87 -112.40 32.03 35.19
C ASP A 87 -110.99 32.59 35.44
N ARG A 88 -109.99 31.70 35.46
CA ARG A 88 -108.64 32.01 35.94
C ARG A 88 -107.97 33.06 35.05
N ILE A 89 -107.29 34.00 35.70
CA ILE A 89 -106.62 35.14 35.07
C ILE A 89 -105.12 34.84 35.05
N ASP A 90 -104.59 34.64 33.84
CA ASP A 90 -103.20 34.34 33.49
C ASP A 90 -102.66 35.61 32.81
N ARG A 91 -101.64 36.25 33.40
CA ARG A 91 -101.12 37.55 32.93
C ARG A 91 -100.22 37.37 31.70
N GLU A 92 -99.58 36.23 31.52
CA GLU A 92 -98.66 35.87 30.43
C GLU A 92 -99.40 35.84 29.10
N HIS A 93 -100.53 35.14 29.10
CA HIS A 93 -101.40 34.92 27.97
C HIS A 93 -102.20 36.19 27.61
N ILE A 94 -102.56 37.02 28.61
CA ILE A 94 -103.36 38.24 28.40
C ILE A 94 -102.49 39.46 28.07
N CYS A 95 -101.37 39.65 28.77
CA CYS A 95 -100.48 40.82 28.67
C CYS A 95 -99.11 40.45 28.07
N THR A 96 -99.12 39.84 26.88
CA THR A 96 -97.95 39.27 26.17
C THR A 96 -96.80 40.24 25.84
N THR A 97 -96.89 41.53 26.21
CA THR A 97 -95.96 42.59 25.79
C THR A 97 -95.32 43.29 26.98
N LYS A 98 -94.08 42.91 27.32
CA LYS A 98 -93.30 43.46 28.46
C LYS A 98 -93.04 44.98 28.43
N ALA A 99 -93.48 45.70 27.40
CA ALA A 99 -93.36 47.16 27.27
C ALA A 99 -94.54 47.95 27.90
N ALA A 100 -95.63 47.28 28.30
CA ALA A 100 -96.71 47.90 29.07
C ALA A 100 -96.38 47.79 30.58
N GLY A 101 -95.99 48.91 31.21
CA GLY A 101 -95.49 48.93 32.59
C GLY A 101 -96.49 48.59 33.70
N ALA A 102 -97.74 48.26 33.35
CA ALA A 102 -98.75 47.67 34.22
C ALA A 102 -99.77 46.89 33.36
N CYS A 103 -100.17 45.69 33.78
CA CYS A 103 -101.19 44.90 33.08
C CYS A 103 -102.60 45.33 33.53
N VAL A 104 -103.12 46.42 32.95
CA VAL A 104 -104.42 46.98 33.33
C VAL A 104 -105.52 46.56 32.36
N LEU A 105 -106.46 45.75 32.85
CA LEU A 105 -107.69 45.42 32.17
C LEU A 105 -108.71 46.54 32.34
N LYS A 106 -109.41 46.90 31.26
CA LYS A 106 -110.48 47.91 31.28
C LYS A 106 -111.82 47.25 30.98
N LEU A 107 -112.78 47.47 31.87
CA LEU A 107 -114.05 46.76 31.92
C LEU A 107 -115.17 47.76 32.20
N ASP A 108 -116.12 47.90 31.28
CA ASP A 108 -117.30 48.73 31.54
C ASP A 108 -118.44 47.88 32.13
N ALA A 109 -118.98 48.35 33.26
CA ALA A 109 -120.10 47.74 33.96
C ALA A 109 -121.37 48.58 33.73
N THR A 110 -122.29 48.06 32.93
CA THR A 110 -123.56 48.71 32.59
C THR A 110 -124.68 48.17 33.48
N ILE A 111 -125.37 49.07 34.20
CA ILE A 111 -126.58 48.77 34.98
C ILE A 111 -127.78 49.39 34.26
N GLU A 112 -128.73 48.57 33.82
CA GLU A 112 -129.98 49.03 33.18
C GLU A 112 -131.03 49.46 34.23
N ASN A 113 -131.85 50.47 33.89
CA ASN A 113 -132.98 51.00 34.68
C ASN A 113 -132.64 51.66 36.04
N PRO A 114 -132.30 52.97 36.07
CA PRO A 114 -131.89 53.81 34.94
C PRO A 114 -130.50 53.41 34.44
N VAL A 115 -130.24 53.62 33.15
CA VAL A 115 -128.94 53.25 32.55
C VAL A 115 -127.81 54.05 33.19
N ARG A 116 -126.84 53.35 33.77
CA ARG A 116 -125.55 53.88 34.23
C ARG A 116 -124.43 52.97 33.74
N MET A 117 -123.29 53.58 33.42
CA MET A 117 -122.04 52.89 33.08
C MET A 117 -120.98 53.27 34.11
N PHE A 118 -120.22 52.29 34.56
CA PHE A 118 -119.11 52.45 35.50
C PHE A 118 -117.88 51.81 34.88
N ASN A 119 -116.83 52.59 34.71
CA ASN A 119 -115.56 52.13 34.14
C ASN A 119 -114.72 51.53 35.28
N ILE A 120 -114.36 50.26 35.14
CA ILE A 120 -113.48 49.55 36.06
C ILE A 120 -112.10 49.44 35.40
N GLU A 121 -111.07 49.87 36.10
CA GLU A 121 -109.68 49.59 35.76
C GLU A 121 -109.15 48.57 36.76
N LEU A 122 -108.78 47.39 36.26
CA LEU A 122 -108.33 46.25 37.06
C LEU A 122 -106.86 45.97 36.72
N GLU A 123 -105.98 46.36 37.62
CA GLU A 123 -104.55 46.07 37.53
C GLU A 123 -104.27 44.63 37.98
N ILE A 124 -103.72 43.82 37.09
CA ILE A 124 -103.21 42.48 37.41
C ILE A 124 -101.79 42.61 37.93
N ILE A 125 -101.59 42.19 39.17
CA ILE A 125 -100.31 42.09 39.85
C ILE A 125 -99.71 40.72 39.54
N ASP A 126 -98.48 40.77 39.04
CA ASP A 126 -97.61 39.66 38.64
C ASP A 126 -97.25 38.73 39.82
N ILE A 127 -97.41 37.42 39.64
CA ILE A 127 -96.92 36.37 40.57
C ILE A 127 -95.68 35.68 39.98
N ASN A 128 -94.77 35.19 40.82
CA ASN A 128 -93.62 34.35 40.44
C ASN A 128 -94.04 32.90 40.13
N ASP A 129 -94.98 32.73 39.19
CA ASP A 129 -95.65 31.45 38.88
C ASP A 129 -94.92 30.66 37.77
N ASN A 130 -94.15 31.33 36.92
CA ASN A 130 -93.19 30.70 36.01
C ASN A 130 -91.82 30.52 36.67
N ALA A 131 -90.80 30.23 35.85
CA ALA A 131 -89.41 30.21 36.27
C ALA A 131 -88.50 30.53 35.06
N PRO A 132 -87.30 31.08 35.31
CA PRO A 132 -86.28 31.22 34.25
C PRO A 132 -85.99 29.88 33.58
N HIS A 133 -86.05 29.83 32.25
CA HIS A 133 -85.68 28.65 31.47
C HIS A 133 -84.77 29.01 30.30
N PHE A 134 -83.86 28.11 29.93
CA PHE A 134 -83.00 28.30 28.76
C PHE A 134 -83.67 27.73 27.50
N ARG A 135 -83.39 28.32 26.34
CA ARG A 135 -83.89 27.81 25.04
C ARG A 135 -83.19 26.52 24.58
N ARG A 136 -82.10 26.13 25.26
CA ARG A 136 -81.33 24.91 25.07
C ARG A 136 -80.72 24.53 26.41
N ASP A 137 -80.88 23.27 26.80
CA ASP A 137 -80.32 22.75 28.06
C ASP A 137 -78.80 22.54 27.97
N THR A 138 -78.26 22.44 26.75
CA THR A 138 -76.82 22.38 26.48
C THR A 138 -76.38 23.50 25.53
N MET A 139 -75.20 24.05 25.82
CA MET A 139 -74.49 25.01 24.97
C MET A 139 -73.09 24.47 24.70
N HIS A 140 -72.72 24.33 23.44
CA HIS A 140 -71.36 23.97 23.04
C HIS A 140 -70.61 25.23 22.63
N LEU A 141 -69.41 25.40 23.16
CA LEU A 141 -68.46 26.44 22.77
C LEU A 141 -67.14 25.77 22.41
N ASP A 142 -66.65 26.00 21.20
CA ASP A 142 -65.31 25.58 20.79
C ASP A 142 -64.39 26.82 20.89
N ILE A 143 -63.39 26.79 21.77
CA ILE A 143 -62.56 27.95 22.15
C ILE A 143 -61.07 27.62 21.97
N SER A 144 -60.37 28.38 21.12
CA SER A 144 -58.91 28.30 20.91
C SER A 144 -58.15 28.50 22.22
N GLU A 145 -57.13 27.71 22.55
CA GLU A 145 -56.45 27.88 23.84
C GLU A 145 -55.65 29.18 23.94
N SER A 146 -55.06 29.58 22.81
CA SER A 146 -54.42 30.87 22.52
C SER A 146 -55.36 32.09 22.60
N THR A 147 -56.61 31.92 23.04
CA THR A 147 -57.54 33.00 23.37
C THR A 147 -56.97 33.87 24.51
N PRO A 148 -56.91 35.20 24.36
CA PRO A 148 -56.42 36.07 25.42
C PRO A 148 -57.38 36.11 26.62
N VAL A 149 -56.80 36.17 27.83
CA VAL A 149 -57.56 36.41 29.07
C VAL A 149 -58.34 37.73 28.97
N GLY A 150 -59.63 37.67 29.33
CA GLY A 150 -60.58 38.77 29.21
C GLY A 150 -61.53 38.69 28.02
N GLU A 151 -61.32 37.76 27.08
CA GLU A 151 -62.22 37.55 25.93
C GLU A 151 -63.63 37.09 26.35
N ARG A 152 -64.65 37.43 25.54
CA ARG A 152 -66.07 37.37 25.90
C ARG A 152 -66.88 36.50 24.95
N PHE A 153 -67.45 35.41 25.46
CA PHE A 153 -68.27 34.47 24.70
C PHE A 153 -69.74 34.64 25.06
N SER A 154 -70.57 35.08 24.11
CA SER A 154 -71.97 35.35 24.40
C SER A 154 -72.80 34.08 24.53
N LEU A 155 -73.58 33.98 25.62
CA LEU A 155 -74.34 32.78 25.98
C LEU A 155 -75.80 32.89 25.53
N ASN A 156 -76.49 31.74 25.45
CA ASN A 156 -77.94 31.75 25.25
C ASN A 156 -78.60 32.20 26.55
N ASN A 157 -79.24 33.37 26.54
CA ASN A 157 -79.92 33.89 27.72
C ASN A 157 -81.09 33.01 28.15
N ALA A 158 -81.34 32.98 29.46
CA ALA A 158 -82.59 32.47 29.98
C ALA A 158 -83.73 33.43 29.56
N VAL A 159 -84.91 32.85 29.39
CA VAL A 159 -86.16 33.56 29.18
C VAL A 159 -87.05 33.28 30.38
N ASP A 160 -87.73 34.32 30.82
CA ASP A 160 -88.61 34.29 31.96
C ASP A 160 -89.87 35.09 31.58
N PRO A 161 -91.08 34.50 31.64
CA PRO A 161 -92.30 35.20 31.27
C PRO A 161 -92.62 36.38 32.21
N ASP A 162 -92.31 36.23 33.50
CA ASP A 162 -92.68 37.11 34.60
C ASP A 162 -92.02 38.50 34.50
N ILE A 163 -92.57 39.52 35.18
CA ILE A 163 -92.12 40.92 35.04
C ILE A 163 -91.64 41.55 36.35
N GLY A 164 -91.04 42.74 36.26
CA GLY A 164 -90.62 43.53 37.41
C GLY A 164 -89.58 42.80 38.28
N VAL A 165 -89.99 42.39 39.49
CA VAL A 165 -89.13 41.74 40.49
C VAL A 165 -89.09 40.21 40.30
N ASN A 166 -90.15 39.61 39.76
CA ASN A 166 -90.24 38.16 39.52
C ASN A 166 -89.48 37.75 38.25
N SER A 167 -89.06 38.69 37.41
CA SER A 167 -88.16 38.41 36.28
C SER A 167 -86.71 38.15 36.73
N ILE A 168 -85.91 37.50 35.87
CA ILE A 168 -84.48 37.17 36.05
C ILE A 168 -83.69 38.26 36.77
N LYS A 169 -83.29 37.97 38.02
CA LYS A 169 -82.54 38.87 38.89
C LYS A 169 -81.04 38.72 38.73
N THR A 170 -80.54 37.49 38.53
CA THR A 170 -79.10 37.22 38.42
C THR A 170 -78.84 35.88 37.71
N TYR A 171 -77.60 35.72 37.26
CA TYR A 171 -77.04 34.44 36.85
C TYR A 171 -75.94 34.02 37.84
N TYR A 172 -75.69 32.72 37.92
CA TYR A 172 -74.56 32.10 38.61
C TYR A 172 -73.90 31.06 37.70
N LEU A 173 -72.58 30.96 37.75
CA LEU A 173 -71.81 29.89 37.10
C LEU A 173 -71.34 28.90 38.18
N SER A 174 -71.21 27.63 37.82
CA SER A 174 -70.45 26.64 38.58
C SER A 174 -69.01 27.11 38.86
N GLU A 175 -68.43 26.63 39.95
CA GLU A 175 -67.05 26.93 40.34
C GLU A 175 -66.06 26.52 39.23
N SER A 176 -65.17 27.45 38.86
CA SER A 176 -64.17 27.29 37.80
C SER A 176 -63.07 28.35 37.94
N ASP A 177 -61.81 27.92 37.79
CA ASP A 177 -60.66 28.82 37.77
C ASP A 177 -60.50 29.55 36.43
N HIS A 178 -60.80 28.86 35.33
CA HIS A 178 -60.61 29.38 33.97
C HIS A 178 -61.75 30.30 33.51
N PHE A 179 -62.98 30.09 33.99
CA PHE A 179 -64.15 30.82 33.49
C PHE A 179 -64.89 31.62 34.56
N SER A 180 -65.64 32.60 34.10
CA SER A 180 -66.60 33.38 34.91
C SER A 180 -67.69 33.97 34.03
N ILE A 181 -68.65 34.65 34.64
CA ILE A 181 -69.72 35.35 33.92
C ILE A 181 -69.70 36.84 34.25
N GLU A 182 -69.96 37.66 33.25
CA GLU A 182 -70.34 39.06 33.42
C GLU A 182 -71.83 39.21 33.07
N ILE A 183 -72.59 39.83 33.97
CA ILE A 183 -74.02 40.09 33.78
C ILE A 183 -74.19 41.50 33.21
N GLN A 184 -74.65 41.59 31.98
CA GLN A 184 -74.95 42.85 31.31
C GLN A 184 -76.46 43.12 31.33
N THR A 185 -76.84 44.39 31.37
CA THR A 185 -78.24 44.83 31.44
C THR A 185 -78.62 45.54 30.15
N GLY A 186 -79.66 45.04 29.48
CA GLY A 186 -80.18 45.62 28.24
C GLY A 186 -80.93 46.93 28.47
N ARG A 187 -81.20 47.65 27.37
CA ARG A 187 -81.96 48.92 27.41
C ARG A 187 -83.38 48.74 27.97
N ASP A 188 -83.92 47.53 27.82
CA ASP A 188 -85.27 47.15 28.22
C ASP A 188 -85.28 46.49 29.63
N GLY A 189 -84.20 46.64 30.41
CA GLY A 189 -84.04 46.07 31.76
C GLY A 189 -83.69 44.57 31.80
N SER A 190 -83.86 43.86 30.69
CA SER A 190 -83.52 42.44 30.53
C SER A 190 -82.05 42.15 30.85
N LYS A 191 -81.78 41.13 31.68
CA LYS A 191 -80.41 40.73 32.03
C LYS A 191 -79.91 39.60 31.13
N PHE A 192 -78.75 39.80 30.55
CA PHE A 192 -78.03 38.81 29.75
C PHE A 192 -76.65 38.54 30.34
N THR A 193 -76.01 37.46 29.92
CA THR A 193 -74.70 37.07 30.46
C THR A 193 -73.75 36.59 29.38
N ASP A 194 -72.51 37.08 29.43
CA ASP A 194 -71.40 36.59 28.62
C ASP A 194 -70.43 35.81 29.53
N LEU A 195 -69.84 34.74 28.99
CA LEU A 195 -68.76 33.98 29.62
C LEU A 195 -67.44 34.72 29.39
N ILE A 196 -66.65 34.95 30.46
CA ILE A 196 -65.34 35.61 30.39
C ILE A 196 -64.24 34.64 30.82
N LEU A 197 -63.19 34.55 29.99
CA LEU A 197 -61.97 33.79 30.27
C LEU A 197 -61.08 34.52 31.29
N LYS A 198 -60.76 33.88 32.42
CA LYS A 198 -59.96 34.42 33.55
C LYS A 198 -58.50 33.98 33.57
N LYS A 199 -58.24 32.71 33.23
CA LYS A 199 -56.92 32.07 33.12
C LYS A 199 -56.80 31.61 31.67
N ALA A 200 -55.59 31.62 31.10
CA ALA A 200 -55.35 30.97 29.81
C ALA A 200 -55.83 29.52 29.83
N LEU A 201 -56.23 29.01 28.67
CA LEU A 201 -56.51 27.59 28.49
C LEU A 201 -55.22 26.89 28.07
N ASP A 202 -55.22 25.57 28.22
CA ASP A 202 -54.11 24.66 27.93
C ASP A 202 -54.81 23.31 27.66
N ARG A 203 -54.81 22.86 26.39
CA ARG A 203 -55.56 21.66 25.97
C ARG A 203 -54.91 20.39 26.52
N GLU A 204 -53.59 20.40 26.68
CA GLU A 204 -52.78 19.32 27.25
C GLU A 204 -53.04 19.12 28.75
N GLU A 205 -53.32 20.21 29.50
CA GLU A 205 -53.83 20.18 30.88
C GLU A 205 -55.33 19.79 30.91
N GLN A 206 -56.20 20.44 30.12
CA GLN A 206 -57.64 20.14 30.11
C GLN A 206 -58.37 20.51 28.80
N ALA A 207 -58.43 19.56 27.85
CA ALA A 207 -59.15 19.71 26.57
C ALA A 207 -60.68 19.98 26.66
N ILE A 208 -61.36 19.69 27.78
CA ILE A 208 -62.82 19.88 27.94
C ILE A 208 -63.17 20.40 29.34
N HIS A 209 -63.89 21.52 29.41
CA HIS A 209 -64.50 22.03 30.65
C HIS A 209 -66.03 21.93 30.59
N ASN A 210 -66.61 21.29 31.61
CA ASN A 210 -68.06 21.19 31.79
C ASN A 210 -68.51 22.15 32.89
N LEU A 211 -69.33 23.13 32.55
CA LEU A 211 -69.81 24.18 33.45
C LEU A 211 -71.35 24.14 33.53
N ILE A 212 -71.92 24.68 34.60
CA ILE A 212 -73.37 24.82 34.77
C ILE A 212 -73.70 26.31 34.96
N LEU A 213 -74.53 26.86 34.08
CA LEU A 213 -75.10 28.19 34.20
C LEU A 213 -76.49 28.09 34.83
N THR A 214 -76.70 28.83 35.91
CA THR A 214 -77.98 28.91 36.62
C THR A 214 -78.55 30.32 36.50
N ALA A 215 -79.76 30.47 35.98
CA ALA A 215 -80.52 31.72 36.03
C ALA A 215 -81.47 31.69 37.23
N VAL A 216 -81.56 32.79 37.98
CA VAL A 216 -82.42 32.89 39.17
C VAL A 216 -83.27 34.16 39.09
N ASP A 217 -84.55 34.02 39.38
CA ASP A 217 -85.50 35.14 39.46
C ASP A 217 -85.28 36.01 40.72
N GLY A 218 -86.14 37.01 40.91
CA GLY A 218 -86.17 37.81 42.13
C GLY A 218 -87.37 37.59 43.05
N GLY A 219 -88.22 36.63 42.74
CA GLY A 219 -89.48 36.37 43.44
C GLY A 219 -89.31 35.72 44.82
N VAL A 220 -90.45 35.44 45.45
CA VAL A 220 -90.53 34.78 46.76
C VAL A 220 -91.69 33.77 46.75
N PRO A 221 -91.44 32.45 46.74
CA PRO A 221 -90.12 31.80 46.72
C PRO A 221 -89.40 32.03 45.38
N ALA A 222 -88.07 32.15 45.45
CA ALA A 222 -87.25 32.30 44.26
C ALA A 222 -87.06 30.95 43.54
N ARG A 223 -87.06 30.97 42.21
CA ARG A 223 -86.99 29.80 41.32
C ARG A 223 -85.85 30.00 40.31
N SER A 224 -85.48 28.91 39.64
CA SER A 224 -84.25 28.87 38.86
C SER A 224 -84.27 27.83 37.74
N GLY A 225 -83.66 28.18 36.61
CA GLY A 225 -83.35 27.25 35.53
C GLY A 225 -81.85 27.05 35.37
N THR A 226 -81.45 25.89 34.83
CA THR A 226 -80.05 25.52 34.62
C THR A 226 -79.79 25.08 33.19
N ALA A 227 -78.63 25.44 32.63
CA ALA A 227 -78.12 24.89 31.38
C ALA A 227 -76.64 24.51 31.52
N SER A 228 -76.23 23.44 30.86
CA SER A 228 -74.83 22.99 30.81
C SER A 228 -74.09 23.70 29.68
N ILE A 229 -72.93 24.28 29.99
CA ILE A 229 -71.99 24.81 28.99
C ILE A 229 -70.85 23.80 28.89
N ILE A 230 -70.65 23.24 27.70
CA ILE A 230 -69.56 22.32 27.39
C ILE A 230 -68.58 23.11 26.52
N VAL A 231 -67.46 23.51 27.13
CA VAL A 231 -66.35 24.13 26.41
C VAL A 231 -65.41 23.03 25.92
N ARG A 232 -65.22 22.93 24.62
CA ARG A 232 -64.11 22.23 24.00
C ARG A 232 -62.97 23.23 23.81
N VAL A 233 -61.79 22.90 24.28
CA VAL A 233 -60.58 23.64 23.93
C VAL A 233 -60.16 23.21 22.52
N LEU A 234 -59.93 24.19 21.64
CA LEU A 234 -59.39 23.95 20.29
C LEU A 234 -57.87 24.13 20.32
N ASP A 235 -57.22 23.10 19.79
CA ASP A 235 -55.79 22.93 19.63
C ASP A 235 -55.15 24.00 18.72
N THR A 236 -53.99 24.50 19.13
CA THR A 236 -53.13 25.40 18.37
C THR A 236 -51.66 25.02 18.51
N ASN A 237 -50.90 25.18 17.43
CA ASN A 237 -49.52 24.69 17.32
C ASN A 237 -48.55 25.49 18.22
N ASP A 238 -48.42 25.06 19.47
CA ASP A 238 -47.83 25.80 20.60
C ASP A 238 -46.69 25.00 21.25
N ASN A 239 -46.80 23.66 21.31
CA ASN A 239 -45.67 22.80 21.61
C ASN A 239 -44.77 22.64 20.36
N ALA A 240 -43.47 22.44 20.60
CA ALA A 240 -42.51 22.17 19.54
C ALA A 240 -42.01 20.72 19.64
N PRO A 241 -41.75 20.03 18.50
CA PRO A 241 -41.37 18.62 18.51
C PRO A 241 -40.15 18.34 19.41
N GLN A 242 -40.26 17.45 20.39
CA GLN A 242 -39.18 17.16 21.33
C GLN A 242 -38.54 15.80 21.07
N PHE A 243 -37.24 15.77 20.78
CA PHE A 243 -36.47 14.52 20.66
C PHE A 243 -36.15 13.88 22.03
N ASP A 244 -36.16 12.55 22.09
CA ASP A 244 -35.77 11.77 23.30
C ASP A 244 -34.36 12.09 23.82
N LYS A 245 -33.47 12.55 22.94
CA LYS A 245 -32.08 12.93 23.25
C LYS A 245 -31.64 14.10 22.37
N ASN A 246 -30.95 15.07 22.98
CA ASN A 246 -30.34 16.20 22.28
C ASN A 246 -29.22 15.76 21.32
N SER A 247 -28.53 14.66 21.65
CA SER A 247 -27.53 14.05 20.77
C SER A 247 -27.46 12.52 20.88
N TYR A 248 -27.04 11.92 19.77
CA TYR A 248 -26.77 10.49 19.60
C TYR A 248 -25.33 10.33 19.13
N THR A 249 -24.67 9.26 19.59
CA THR A 249 -23.36 8.84 19.06
C THR A 249 -23.41 7.34 18.82
N ILE A 250 -23.10 6.93 17.60
CA ILE A 250 -23.20 5.55 17.12
C ILE A 250 -21.88 5.16 16.49
N ASN A 251 -21.38 3.97 16.82
CA ASN A 251 -20.27 3.36 16.11
C ASN A 251 -20.85 2.50 14.97
N LEU A 252 -20.35 2.68 13.76
CA LEU A 252 -20.75 1.94 12.57
C LEU A 252 -19.50 1.33 11.93
N THR A 253 -19.46 0.03 11.73
CA THR A 253 -18.39 -0.61 10.94
C THR A 253 -18.45 -0.09 9.51
N GLU A 254 -17.30 0.17 8.91
CA GLU A 254 -17.25 0.40 7.47
C GLU A 254 -17.65 -0.84 6.67
N ASN A 255 -17.75 -0.72 5.35
CA ASN A 255 -18.30 -1.76 4.47
C ASN A 255 -19.72 -2.25 4.87
N SER A 256 -20.39 -1.55 5.80
CA SER A 256 -21.76 -1.84 6.24
C SER A 256 -22.71 -1.89 5.04
N PRO A 257 -23.54 -2.95 4.91
CA PRO A 257 -24.33 -3.16 3.70
C PRO A 257 -25.38 -2.05 3.52
N ILE A 258 -25.55 -1.62 2.27
CA ILE A 258 -26.54 -0.60 1.88
C ILE A 258 -27.94 -1.04 2.33
N GLY A 259 -28.68 -0.12 2.96
CA GLY A 259 -29.98 -0.36 3.58
C GLY A 259 -29.94 -0.75 5.07
N SER A 260 -28.76 -1.01 5.63
CA SER A 260 -28.59 -1.27 7.08
C SER A 260 -29.05 -0.08 7.92
N LEU A 261 -29.65 -0.39 9.08
CA LEU A 261 -30.18 0.60 10.03
C LEU A 261 -29.05 1.05 10.98
N VAL A 262 -28.73 2.34 10.97
CA VAL A 262 -27.72 2.94 11.85
C VAL A 262 -28.35 3.31 13.19
N VAL A 263 -29.45 4.07 13.14
CA VAL A 263 -30.20 4.52 14.31
C VAL A 263 -31.61 4.89 13.88
N ARG A 264 -32.58 4.80 14.81
CA ARG A 264 -33.87 5.46 14.68
C ARG A 264 -33.90 6.62 15.67
N VAL A 265 -33.96 7.85 15.17
CA VAL A 265 -34.26 9.01 16.02
C VAL A 265 -35.76 9.08 16.24
N ASN A 266 -36.17 9.53 17.42
CA ASN A 266 -37.57 9.63 17.80
C ASN A 266 -37.80 10.99 18.48
N ALA A 267 -38.88 11.64 18.05
CA ALA A 267 -39.40 12.87 18.63
C ALA A 267 -40.90 12.71 18.89
N THR A 268 -41.38 13.42 19.90
CA THR A 268 -42.79 13.45 20.32
C THR A 268 -43.27 14.88 20.34
N ASP A 269 -44.47 15.11 19.83
CA ASP A 269 -45.24 16.32 20.08
C ASP A 269 -46.39 16.03 21.06
N LYS A 270 -47.07 17.09 21.53
CA LYS A 270 -48.22 16.98 22.45
C LYS A 270 -49.55 17.41 21.85
N ASP A 271 -49.52 18.27 20.83
CA ASP A 271 -50.68 18.91 20.20
C ASP A 271 -51.61 17.86 19.51
N GLU A 272 -52.61 18.27 18.74
CA GLU A 272 -53.60 17.37 18.12
C GLU A 272 -53.53 17.35 16.59
N GLY A 273 -53.73 16.16 16.01
CA GLY A 273 -53.84 16.00 14.56
C GLY A 273 -52.60 16.52 13.84
N SER A 274 -52.79 17.40 12.86
CA SER A 274 -51.71 17.98 12.04
C SER A 274 -50.59 18.66 12.83
N ASN A 275 -50.91 19.21 14.00
CA ASN A 275 -49.94 19.90 14.84
C ASN A 275 -49.02 18.90 15.57
N SER A 276 -49.48 17.66 15.77
CA SER A 276 -48.66 16.54 16.28
C SER A 276 -47.96 15.71 15.20
N ASP A 277 -48.29 15.94 13.92
CA ASP A 277 -48.06 14.99 12.84
C ASP A 277 -46.68 15.21 12.21
N LEU A 278 -45.63 14.61 12.79
CA LEU A 278 -44.24 14.94 12.50
C LEU A 278 -43.73 14.56 11.09
N VAL A 279 -42.70 15.29 10.63
CA VAL A 279 -41.85 15.00 9.48
C VAL A 279 -40.38 15.18 9.88
N TYR A 280 -39.54 14.17 9.61
CA TYR A 280 -38.10 14.22 9.86
C TYR A 280 -37.33 14.71 8.61
N SER A 281 -36.37 15.60 8.81
CA SER A 281 -35.56 16.21 7.73
C SER A 281 -34.12 16.50 8.14
N TYR A 282 -33.21 16.63 7.18
CA TYR A 282 -31.84 17.08 7.45
C TYR A 282 -31.77 18.60 7.60
N SER A 283 -31.09 19.06 8.65
CA SER A 283 -30.72 20.48 8.82
C SER A 283 -29.76 20.93 7.71
N LEU A 284 -29.85 22.21 7.33
CA LEU A 284 -28.97 22.85 6.33
C LEU A 284 -27.47 22.80 6.68
N TYR A 285 -27.13 22.50 7.94
CA TYR A 285 -25.75 22.30 8.39
C TYR A 285 -25.22 20.87 8.16
N THR A 286 -26.06 19.92 7.74
CA THR A 286 -25.65 18.54 7.42
C THR A 286 -24.97 18.51 6.06
N SER A 287 -23.72 18.03 6.00
CA SER A 287 -22.92 18.06 4.77
C SER A 287 -23.58 17.29 3.62
N GLU A 288 -23.37 17.73 2.37
CA GLU A 288 -23.93 17.06 1.19
C GLU A 288 -23.47 15.59 1.12
N LYS A 289 -22.19 15.31 1.38
CA LYS A 289 -21.68 13.93 1.42
C LYS A 289 -22.38 13.09 2.49
N THR A 290 -22.72 13.66 3.65
CA THR A 290 -23.53 12.96 4.67
C THR A 290 -24.92 12.61 4.16
N GLN A 291 -25.58 13.50 3.41
CA GLN A 291 -26.91 13.27 2.80
C GLN A 291 -26.86 12.32 1.58
N GLN A 292 -25.72 12.24 0.91
CA GLN A 292 -25.44 11.25 -0.13
C GLN A 292 -25.25 9.86 0.50
N THR A 293 -24.40 9.72 1.50
CA THR A 293 -24.03 8.44 2.13
C THR A 293 -25.08 7.87 3.09
N PHE A 294 -25.90 8.71 3.74
CA PHE A 294 -26.98 8.27 4.64
C PHE A 294 -28.36 8.75 4.18
N SER A 295 -29.34 7.86 4.21
CA SER A 295 -30.75 8.16 4.00
C SER A 295 -31.49 8.32 5.34
N LEU A 296 -32.27 9.39 5.47
CA LEU A 296 -33.22 9.60 6.56
C LEU A 296 -34.63 9.33 6.01
N ASN A 297 -35.41 8.51 6.71
CA ASN A 297 -36.82 8.30 6.41
C ASN A 297 -37.66 9.42 7.08
N PRO A 298 -38.42 10.21 6.29
CA PRO A 298 -39.16 11.37 6.81
C PRO A 298 -40.37 11.00 7.69
N ASP A 299 -40.90 9.78 7.58
CA ASP A 299 -42.13 9.37 8.26
C ASP A 299 -41.88 8.69 9.61
N ASN A 300 -40.69 8.10 9.83
CA ASN A 300 -40.44 7.26 11.01
C ASN A 300 -39.10 7.53 11.74
N GLY A 301 -38.25 8.42 11.23
CA GLY A 301 -36.97 8.80 11.86
C GLY A 301 -35.85 7.77 11.73
N GLU A 302 -35.99 6.74 10.90
CA GLU A 302 -34.89 5.80 10.64
C GLU A 302 -33.79 6.41 9.76
N ILE A 303 -32.54 6.30 10.21
CA ILE A 303 -31.34 6.64 9.45
C ILE A 303 -30.67 5.34 8.98
N ARG A 304 -30.51 5.18 7.67
CA ARG A 304 -30.00 3.98 7.01
C ARG A 304 -28.84 4.30 6.05
N VAL A 305 -27.88 3.38 5.96
CA VAL A 305 -26.77 3.46 5.01
C VAL A 305 -27.30 3.44 3.56
N LYS A 306 -26.82 4.35 2.72
CA LYS A 306 -27.28 4.53 1.32
C LYS A 306 -26.15 4.38 0.29
N GLU A 307 -24.91 4.71 0.65
CA GLU A 307 -23.70 4.42 -0.12
C GLU A 307 -22.76 3.52 0.70
N ILE A 308 -21.72 2.98 0.07
CA ILE A 308 -20.63 2.32 0.80
C ILE A 308 -19.97 3.36 1.72
N VAL A 309 -19.70 2.95 2.96
CA VAL A 309 -18.99 3.74 3.98
C VAL A 309 -17.55 3.23 4.04
N ASN A 310 -16.60 4.15 3.99
CA ASN A 310 -15.15 3.92 3.95
C ASN A 310 -14.49 4.80 5.03
N TYR A 311 -13.70 4.20 5.92
CA TYR A 311 -13.06 4.86 7.05
C TYR A 311 -11.93 5.80 6.60
N GLU A 312 -11.18 5.42 5.55
CA GLU A 312 -10.07 6.18 4.98
C GLU A 312 -10.52 7.51 4.36
N ASP A 313 -11.73 7.54 3.79
CA ASP A 313 -12.35 8.78 3.32
C ASP A 313 -12.89 9.65 4.48
N PHE A 314 -13.72 9.07 5.38
CA PHE A 314 -14.47 9.84 6.38
C PHE A 314 -14.73 9.05 7.69
N ARG A 315 -13.78 9.16 8.63
CA ARG A 315 -13.84 8.54 9.98
C ARG A 315 -15.02 8.99 10.85
N VAL A 316 -15.62 10.16 10.59
CA VAL A 316 -16.75 10.71 11.38
C VAL A 316 -17.73 11.46 10.49
N TYR A 317 -19.01 11.10 10.59
CA TYR A 317 -20.12 11.82 9.96
C TYR A 317 -20.99 12.50 11.01
N ASP A 318 -21.04 13.82 10.99
CA ASP A 318 -21.99 14.62 11.76
C ASP A 318 -23.20 15.02 10.90
N MET A 319 -24.38 14.91 11.49
CA MET A 319 -25.64 15.44 10.94
C MET A 319 -26.52 16.02 12.05
N GLU A 320 -27.34 17.00 11.70
CA GLU A 320 -28.35 17.56 12.59
C GLU A 320 -29.71 17.26 11.97
N ILE A 321 -30.56 16.52 12.71
CA ILE A 321 -31.89 16.13 12.28
C ILE A 321 -32.90 17.13 12.85
N ILE A 322 -33.81 17.58 12.01
CA ILE A 322 -34.93 18.44 12.37
C ILE A 322 -36.20 17.60 12.31
N ALA A 323 -36.99 17.63 13.38
CA ALA A 323 -38.38 17.17 13.37
C ALA A 323 -39.26 18.41 13.31
N THR A 324 -40.14 18.47 12.32
CA THR A 324 -41.07 19.58 12.09
C THR A 324 -42.49 19.01 12.08
N ASP A 325 -43.44 19.71 12.69
CA ASP A 325 -44.86 19.35 12.60
C ASP A 325 -45.47 19.66 11.20
N LYS A 326 -46.77 19.41 11.02
CA LYS A 326 -47.55 19.80 9.83
C LYS A 326 -48.58 20.90 10.15
N GLY A 327 -48.38 21.64 11.24
CA GLY A 327 -49.22 22.76 11.64
C GLY A 327 -49.09 23.97 10.72
N SER A 328 -50.06 24.88 10.81
CA SER A 328 -50.11 26.07 9.94
C SER A 328 -49.00 27.10 10.25
N ASN A 329 -48.43 27.06 11.45
CA ASN A 329 -47.30 27.89 11.90
C ASN A 329 -46.16 26.98 12.41
N SER A 330 -45.71 26.05 11.56
CA SER A 330 -44.94 24.89 12.00
C SER A 330 -43.69 25.19 12.84
N LEU A 331 -43.60 24.56 13.99
CA LEU A 331 -42.49 24.57 14.94
C LEU A 331 -41.53 23.41 14.63
N ASN A 332 -40.34 23.43 15.24
CA ASN A 332 -39.35 22.38 15.01
C ASN A 332 -38.44 22.07 16.19
N GLY A 333 -38.22 20.78 16.42
CA GLY A 333 -37.19 20.21 17.26
C GLY A 333 -35.90 19.94 16.50
N LYS A 334 -34.77 19.85 17.21
CA LYS A 334 -33.47 19.50 16.61
C LYS A 334 -32.68 18.53 17.50
N CYS A 335 -32.03 17.55 16.90
CA CYS A 335 -31.04 16.69 17.57
C CYS A 335 -29.80 16.49 16.70
N LYS A 336 -28.66 16.16 17.33
CA LYS A 336 -27.39 15.92 16.63
C LYS A 336 -27.02 14.45 16.63
N VAL A 337 -26.74 13.88 15.47
CA VAL A 337 -26.31 12.49 15.32
C VAL A 337 -24.86 12.49 14.84
N LYS A 338 -23.98 11.93 15.65
CA LYS A 338 -22.58 11.64 15.29
C LYS A 338 -22.45 10.15 15.00
N ILE A 339 -22.09 9.81 13.77
CA ILE A 339 -21.67 8.45 13.43
C ILE A 339 -20.13 8.45 13.42
N VAL A 340 -19.53 7.60 14.25
CA VAL A 340 -18.10 7.31 14.22
C VAL A 340 -17.92 6.02 13.43
N ILE A 341 -17.10 6.06 12.39
CA ILE A 341 -16.80 4.86 11.62
C ILE A 341 -15.72 4.06 12.35
N THR A 342 -15.90 2.75 12.44
CA THR A 342 -14.88 1.85 12.99
C THR A 342 -14.24 1.04 11.88
N ASP A 343 -12.95 1.32 11.72
CA ASP A 343 -11.90 0.60 11.00
C ASP A 343 -12.11 -0.93 10.94
N MET A 344 -11.96 -1.49 9.75
CA MET A 344 -11.88 -2.93 9.47
C MET A 344 -10.66 -3.21 8.58
N ASN A 345 -9.95 -4.31 8.83
CA ASN A 345 -8.77 -4.70 8.04
C ASN A 345 -9.19 -5.07 6.60
N ASP A 346 -9.01 -4.14 5.67
CA ASP A 346 -9.60 -4.10 4.32
C ASP A 346 -8.57 -3.70 3.26
N ASN A 347 -7.54 -2.93 3.64
CA ASN A 347 -6.38 -2.68 2.77
C ASN A 347 -5.30 -3.75 2.98
N HIS A 348 -4.50 -3.98 1.92
CA HIS A 348 -3.26 -4.73 2.04
C HIS A 348 -2.09 -3.76 2.25
N PRO A 349 -1.04 -4.16 3.01
CA PRO A 349 0.12 -3.32 3.26
C PRO A 349 0.98 -3.14 2.02
N GLU A 350 1.16 -1.89 1.57
CA GLU A 350 1.88 -1.57 0.33
C GLU A 350 3.41 -1.56 0.56
N ILE A 351 4.14 -2.42 -0.17
CA ILE A 351 5.61 -2.43 -0.20
C ILE A 351 6.09 -1.48 -1.29
N SER A 352 7.00 -0.55 -0.97
CA SER A 352 7.56 0.36 -1.98
C SER A 352 9.06 0.61 -1.81
N ILE A 353 9.83 0.12 -2.79
CA ILE A 353 11.29 0.25 -2.85
C ILE A 353 11.65 1.70 -3.19
N LYS A 354 12.33 2.40 -2.26
CA LYS A 354 12.68 3.82 -2.41
C LYS A 354 14.06 4.02 -3.04
N SER A 355 14.97 3.05 -2.86
CA SER A 355 16.23 2.96 -3.60
C SER A 355 16.72 1.52 -3.63
N PHE A 356 17.31 1.10 -4.75
CA PHE A 356 17.94 -0.21 -4.92
C PHE A 356 19.26 -0.04 -5.67
N SER A 357 20.31 -0.68 -5.18
CA SER A 357 21.62 -0.74 -5.82
C SER A 357 21.80 -2.13 -6.42
N SER A 358 21.66 -2.23 -7.74
CA SER A 358 21.96 -3.43 -8.53
C SER A 358 22.49 -3.00 -9.90
N PRO A 359 23.50 -3.68 -10.47
CA PRO A 359 24.27 -4.79 -9.88
C PRO A 359 25.26 -4.29 -8.80
N VAL A 360 25.73 -5.20 -7.93
CA VAL A 360 26.75 -4.90 -6.90
C VAL A 360 27.92 -5.86 -7.02
N LYS A 361 29.11 -5.46 -6.58
CA LYS A 361 30.25 -6.39 -6.47
C LYS A 361 30.06 -7.40 -5.34
N GLU A 362 30.68 -8.56 -5.48
CA GLU A 362 30.81 -9.53 -4.38
C GLU A 362 31.78 -9.10 -3.26
N ASP A 363 32.81 -8.29 -3.58
CA ASP A 363 33.74 -7.69 -2.59
C ASP A 363 33.10 -6.66 -1.63
N ILE A 364 31.77 -6.55 -1.65
CA ILE A 364 30.97 -5.64 -0.84
C ILE A 364 31.08 -5.97 0.66
N ALA A 365 31.38 -4.95 1.45
CA ALA A 365 31.55 -5.12 2.88
C ALA A 365 30.21 -5.46 3.58
N VAL A 366 30.25 -6.42 4.50
CA VAL A 366 29.13 -6.76 5.39
C VAL A 366 28.66 -5.52 6.16
N ASN A 367 27.34 -5.37 6.31
CA ASN A 367 26.61 -4.17 6.76
C ASN A 367 26.54 -3.01 5.74
N THR A 368 26.84 -3.23 4.45
CA THR A 368 26.51 -2.26 3.40
C THR A 368 25.02 -2.33 3.05
N VAL A 369 24.38 -1.17 2.88
CA VAL A 369 22.97 -1.05 2.44
C VAL A 369 22.86 -1.28 0.93
N ILE A 370 22.06 -2.24 0.51
CA ILE A 370 21.75 -2.54 -0.90
C ILE A 370 20.44 -1.87 -1.31
N ALA A 371 19.42 -1.92 -0.45
CA ALA A 371 18.10 -1.34 -0.72
C ALA A 371 17.58 -0.54 0.49
N VAL A 372 16.70 0.42 0.22
CA VAL A 372 15.85 1.06 1.22
C VAL A 372 14.41 0.86 0.80
N VAL A 373 13.64 0.24 1.68
CA VAL A 373 12.25 -0.17 1.46
C VAL A 373 11.39 0.56 2.47
N SER A 374 10.29 1.13 2.02
CA SER A 374 9.27 1.71 2.91
C SER A 374 7.97 0.93 2.76
N VAL A 375 7.35 0.64 3.88
CA VAL A 375 6.05 -0.04 3.96
C VAL A 375 4.99 0.98 4.35
N SER A 376 3.77 0.82 3.84
CA SER A 376 2.64 1.61 4.32
C SER A 376 1.33 0.87 4.16
N ASP A 377 0.64 0.65 5.28
CA ASP A 377 -0.79 0.38 5.26
C ASP A 377 -1.59 1.70 5.29
N LYS A 378 -2.88 1.63 4.97
CA LYS A 378 -3.84 2.73 5.09
C LYS A 378 -4.71 2.61 6.34
N ASP A 379 -4.95 1.38 6.78
CA ASP A 379 -5.79 1.05 7.94
C ASP A 379 -5.11 1.59 9.23
N SER A 380 -5.80 1.59 10.37
CA SER A 380 -5.29 2.22 11.60
C SER A 380 -5.29 1.30 12.83
N GLY A 381 -4.48 1.66 13.83
CA GLY A 381 -4.39 0.91 15.08
C GLY A 381 -3.52 -0.34 14.92
N GLU A 382 -4.09 -1.52 15.18
CA GLU A 382 -3.41 -2.80 14.93
C GLU A 382 -3.51 -3.23 13.46
N ASN A 383 -4.61 -2.88 12.77
CA ASN A 383 -4.79 -3.17 11.35
C ASN A 383 -3.66 -2.51 10.53
N GLY A 384 -3.41 -1.21 10.78
CA GLY A 384 -2.30 -0.49 10.16
C GLY A 384 -0.88 -0.79 10.68
N GLN A 385 -0.69 -1.79 11.56
CA GLN A 385 0.64 -2.19 12.04
C GLN A 385 1.17 -3.36 11.22
N VAL A 386 2.40 -3.21 10.73
CA VAL A 386 3.02 -4.12 9.76
C VAL A 386 4.27 -4.79 10.31
N ASP A 387 4.38 -6.10 10.13
CA ASP A 387 5.59 -6.90 10.34
C ASP A 387 6.21 -7.28 8.99
N ILE A 388 7.50 -7.02 8.82
CA ILE A 388 8.27 -7.29 7.60
C ILE A 388 9.25 -8.44 7.81
N HIS A 389 9.38 -9.33 6.82
CA HIS A 389 10.25 -10.51 6.87
C HIS A 389 10.86 -10.84 5.50
N ILE A 390 12.09 -11.35 5.52
CA ILE A 390 12.82 -11.94 4.40
C ILE A 390 13.32 -13.33 4.84
N SER A 391 13.50 -14.26 3.90
CA SER A 391 13.91 -15.63 4.24
C SER A 391 15.24 -15.68 5.02
N ASP A 392 15.24 -16.40 6.14
CA ASP A 392 16.42 -16.60 7.01
C ASP A 392 17.59 -17.33 6.31
N ASP A 393 17.33 -17.99 5.17
CA ASP A 393 18.34 -18.69 4.35
C ASP A 393 19.18 -17.74 3.45
N LEU A 394 18.88 -16.43 3.42
CA LEU A 394 19.55 -15.46 2.56
C LEU A 394 20.68 -14.68 3.30
N PRO A 395 21.78 -14.30 2.62
CA PRO A 395 22.90 -13.55 3.21
C PRO A 395 22.59 -12.04 3.39
N PHE A 396 21.33 -11.69 3.65
CA PHE A 396 20.85 -10.33 3.84
C PHE A 396 20.06 -10.21 5.15
N ALA A 397 20.06 -9.01 5.74
CA ALA A 397 19.26 -8.69 6.92
C ALA A 397 18.49 -7.39 6.71
N LEU A 398 17.21 -7.36 7.11
CA LEU A 398 16.46 -6.12 7.23
C LEU A 398 16.75 -5.45 8.58
N LYS A 399 16.88 -4.12 8.55
CA LYS A 399 17.06 -3.29 9.74
C LYS A 399 16.12 -2.08 9.65
N GLU A 400 15.28 -1.92 10.66
CA GLU A 400 14.44 -0.73 10.81
C GLU A 400 15.29 0.51 11.15
N THR A 401 15.01 1.65 10.53
CA THR A 401 15.70 2.93 10.81
C THR A 401 14.79 4.03 11.36
N SER A 402 13.50 3.99 10.99
CA SER A 402 12.43 4.87 11.45
C SER A 402 11.09 4.26 11.07
N ASP A 403 9.99 4.66 11.71
CA ASP A 403 8.61 4.18 11.48
C ASP A 403 8.34 3.77 10.02
N ASN A 404 8.22 2.46 9.78
CA ASN A 404 7.98 1.78 8.50
C ASN A 404 9.03 1.96 7.38
N TYR A 405 10.27 2.35 7.70
CA TYR A 405 11.42 2.38 6.77
C TYR A 405 12.50 1.38 7.19
N TYR A 406 12.91 0.54 6.24
CA TYR A 406 13.85 -0.55 6.44
C TYR A 406 15.03 -0.49 5.46
N GLU A 407 16.24 -0.62 6.00
CA GLU A 407 17.48 -0.83 5.26
C GLU A 407 17.70 -2.33 5.04
N LEU A 408 17.89 -2.74 3.78
CA LEU A 408 18.35 -4.09 3.43
C LEU A 408 19.88 -4.11 3.40
N LEU A 409 20.47 -4.86 4.32
CA LEU A 409 21.90 -4.95 4.55
C LEU A 409 22.47 -6.29 4.06
N VAL A 410 23.72 -6.28 3.58
CA VAL A 410 24.56 -7.50 3.51
C VAL A 410 24.80 -8.02 4.93
N SER A 411 24.41 -9.25 5.26
CA SER A 411 24.65 -9.87 6.57
C SER A 411 25.82 -10.86 6.57
N GLU A 412 26.06 -11.54 5.45
CA GLU A 412 27.21 -12.43 5.23
C GLU A 412 27.98 -12.03 3.94
N PRO A 413 29.27 -12.40 3.79
CA PRO A 413 30.01 -12.11 2.56
C PRO A 413 29.36 -12.76 1.33
N LEU A 414 29.35 -12.03 0.21
CA LEU A 414 28.80 -12.50 -1.07
C LEU A 414 29.89 -13.15 -1.93
N ASP A 415 29.48 -14.01 -2.86
CA ASP A 415 30.35 -14.92 -3.62
C ASP A 415 29.64 -15.37 -4.90
N ARG A 416 30.13 -14.95 -6.07
CA ARG A 416 29.49 -15.12 -7.38
C ARG A 416 29.69 -16.53 -7.94
N GLU A 417 30.78 -17.21 -7.57
CA GLU A 417 31.10 -18.59 -7.97
C GLU A 417 30.08 -19.57 -7.37
N LYS A 418 29.60 -19.29 -6.15
CA LYS A 418 28.49 -20.01 -5.52
C LYS A 418 27.14 -19.57 -6.07
N VAL A 419 26.85 -18.26 -6.04
CA VAL A 419 25.51 -17.71 -6.37
C VAL A 419 25.65 -16.35 -7.06
N PRO A 420 25.46 -16.27 -8.39
CA PRO A 420 25.66 -15.02 -9.15
C PRO A 420 24.50 -14.03 -9.09
N GLU A 421 23.30 -14.48 -8.68
CA GLU A 421 22.07 -13.68 -8.63
C GLU A 421 21.21 -14.12 -7.44
N TYR A 422 20.59 -13.16 -6.74
CA TYR A 422 19.73 -13.43 -5.57
C TYR A 422 18.32 -12.87 -5.78
N ASP A 423 17.31 -13.76 -5.75
CA ASP A 423 15.88 -13.42 -5.73
C ASP A 423 15.42 -13.11 -4.29
N ILE A 424 15.57 -11.85 -3.87
CA ILE A 424 15.22 -11.43 -2.50
C ILE A 424 13.72 -11.14 -2.44
N THR A 425 12.95 -12.12 -1.95
CA THR A 425 11.51 -11.94 -1.68
C THR A 425 11.32 -11.25 -0.34
N ILE A 426 10.73 -10.05 -0.36
CA ILE A 426 10.32 -9.29 0.81
C ILE A 426 8.84 -9.56 1.05
N THR A 427 8.51 -10.01 2.25
CA THR A 427 7.12 -10.25 2.69
C THR A 427 6.74 -9.23 3.76
N VAL A 428 5.52 -8.69 3.67
CA VAL A 428 4.91 -7.88 4.73
C VAL A 428 3.57 -8.49 5.10
N THR A 429 3.27 -8.54 6.39
CA THR A 429 1.97 -8.97 6.93
C THR A 429 1.51 -7.94 7.96
N ASP A 430 0.23 -7.59 7.95
CA ASP A 430 -0.35 -6.73 8.97
C ASP A 430 -0.64 -7.49 10.29
N ARG A 431 -1.14 -6.77 11.32
CA ARG A 431 -1.62 -7.37 12.59
C ARG A 431 -3.16 -7.40 12.69
N GLY A 432 -3.82 -7.33 11.54
CA GLY A 432 -5.24 -7.48 11.35
C GLY A 432 -5.78 -8.86 11.74
N ASN A 433 -7.11 -8.98 11.76
CA ASN A 433 -7.81 -10.21 12.09
C ASN A 433 -9.03 -10.43 11.18
N PRO A 434 -8.92 -11.20 10.08
CA PRO A 434 -7.73 -11.94 9.63
C PRO A 434 -6.61 -11.00 9.16
N PRO A 435 -5.33 -11.40 9.29
CA PRO A 435 -4.24 -10.61 8.78
C PRO A 435 -4.15 -10.71 7.26
N LEU A 436 -3.81 -9.61 6.59
CA LEU A 436 -3.50 -9.56 5.17
C LEU A 436 -1.98 -9.40 4.97
N SER A 437 -1.52 -9.78 3.79
CA SER A 437 -0.10 -9.80 3.45
C SER A 437 0.12 -9.45 2.00
N ASP A 438 1.28 -8.89 1.70
CA ASP A 438 1.78 -8.67 0.35
C ASP A 438 3.25 -9.10 0.22
N ASN A 439 3.74 -9.28 -1.00
CA ASN A 439 5.16 -9.56 -1.25
C ASN A 439 5.67 -8.94 -2.55
N GLU A 440 6.95 -8.54 -2.52
CA GLU A 440 7.67 -7.94 -3.63
C GLU A 440 9.05 -8.59 -3.76
N THR A 441 9.47 -8.88 -4.99
CA THR A 441 10.72 -9.62 -5.29
C THR A 441 11.73 -8.73 -6.00
N ILE A 442 12.91 -8.54 -5.41
CA ILE A 442 14.02 -7.81 -6.06
C ILE A 442 15.14 -8.77 -6.46
N THR A 443 15.62 -8.64 -7.70
CA THR A 443 16.72 -9.47 -8.22
C THR A 443 18.05 -8.72 -8.12
N LEU A 444 18.99 -9.28 -7.37
CA LEU A 444 20.31 -8.69 -7.14
C LEU A 444 21.37 -9.44 -7.94
N GLU A 445 21.85 -8.80 -9.02
CA GLU A 445 22.95 -9.28 -9.86
C GLU A 445 24.31 -9.00 -9.19
N LEU A 446 25.20 -9.99 -9.13
CA LEU A 446 26.58 -9.80 -8.67
C LEU A 446 27.56 -9.51 -9.82
N LEU A 447 28.46 -8.55 -9.59
CA LEU A 447 29.60 -8.23 -10.43
C LEU A 447 30.85 -8.96 -9.93
N ASP A 448 31.45 -9.67 -10.88
CA ASP A 448 32.71 -10.41 -10.81
C ASP A 448 33.89 -9.55 -10.31
N VAL A 449 34.67 -10.10 -9.38
CA VAL A 449 35.92 -9.54 -8.84
C VAL A 449 37.02 -10.60 -8.93
N ASN A 450 38.23 -10.20 -9.38
CA ASN A 450 39.35 -11.11 -9.59
C ASN A 450 39.95 -11.61 -8.26
N ASP A 451 39.33 -12.63 -7.67
CA ASP A 451 39.63 -13.15 -6.33
C ASP A 451 40.10 -14.61 -6.33
N ASN A 452 39.74 -15.38 -7.35
CA ASN A 452 40.29 -16.72 -7.58
C ASN A 452 41.66 -16.64 -8.28
N VAL A 453 42.33 -17.79 -8.42
CA VAL A 453 43.62 -17.88 -9.11
C VAL A 453 43.58 -18.98 -10.17
N PRO A 454 44.26 -18.79 -11.32
CA PRO A 454 44.27 -19.77 -12.42
C PRO A 454 44.72 -21.15 -11.94
N GLN A 455 43.87 -22.17 -11.96
CA GLN A 455 44.19 -23.48 -11.38
C GLN A 455 44.56 -24.52 -12.45
N PHE A 456 45.80 -25.01 -12.42
CA PHE A 456 46.19 -26.21 -13.17
C PHE A 456 45.63 -27.49 -12.53
N PRO A 457 45.06 -28.44 -13.29
CA PRO A 457 44.56 -29.72 -12.76
C PRO A 457 45.62 -30.64 -12.15
N GLN A 458 46.92 -30.37 -12.40
CA GLN A 458 48.05 -31.10 -11.84
C GLN A 458 49.16 -30.11 -11.49
N THR A 459 49.87 -30.32 -10.37
CA THR A 459 51.00 -29.46 -9.95
C THR A 459 52.34 -29.83 -10.61
N PHE A 460 52.41 -30.98 -11.28
CA PHE A 460 53.62 -31.52 -11.89
C PHE A 460 53.26 -32.35 -13.13
N TYR A 461 53.79 -31.99 -14.30
CA TYR A 461 53.60 -32.74 -15.54
C TYR A 461 54.93 -33.36 -16.01
N THR A 462 54.95 -34.68 -16.19
CA THR A 462 56.04 -35.39 -16.89
C THR A 462 55.69 -35.57 -18.36
N ILE A 463 56.53 -35.06 -19.27
CA ILE A 463 56.33 -35.15 -20.72
C ILE A 463 57.51 -35.93 -21.32
N PRO A 464 57.31 -37.18 -21.77
CA PRO A 464 58.33 -37.91 -22.51
C PRO A 464 58.42 -37.38 -23.93
N VAL A 465 59.62 -37.00 -24.37
CA VAL A 465 59.89 -36.44 -25.70
C VAL A 465 60.96 -37.28 -26.36
N MET A 466 60.62 -37.90 -27.50
CA MET A 466 61.60 -38.56 -28.36
C MET A 466 62.67 -37.55 -28.79
N GLU A 467 63.94 -37.95 -28.71
CA GLU A 467 65.01 -37.15 -29.30
C GLU A 467 64.92 -37.09 -30.84
N ASN A 468 65.85 -36.35 -31.47
CA ASN A 468 65.85 -36.10 -32.91
C ASN A 468 64.50 -35.52 -33.42
N ASN A 469 63.72 -34.90 -32.53
CA ASN A 469 62.40 -34.35 -32.80
C ASN A 469 62.46 -33.19 -33.81
N ALA A 470 61.41 -33.06 -34.62
CA ALA A 470 61.29 -31.91 -35.51
C ALA A 470 61.24 -30.58 -34.72
N PRO A 471 62.01 -29.55 -35.12
CA PRO A 471 61.82 -28.19 -34.63
C PRO A 471 60.40 -27.70 -34.94
N GLY A 472 59.72 -27.12 -33.94
CA GLY A 472 58.31 -26.74 -34.01
C GLY A 472 57.32 -27.87 -33.63
N ALA A 473 57.79 -29.04 -33.19
CA ALA A 473 56.91 -30.11 -32.72
C ALA A 473 56.12 -29.72 -31.45
N LEU A 474 54.83 -30.04 -31.44
CA LEU A 474 53.97 -29.96 -30.26
C LEU A 474 54.34 -31.09 -29.28
N LEU A 475 54.56 -30.76 -28.01
CA LEU A 475 54.94 -31.69 -26.95
C LEU A 475 53.74 -32.06 -26.06
N SER A 476 52.98 -31.07 -25.63
CA SER A 476 51.76 -31.25 -24.81
C SER A 476 50.88 -30.00 -24.87
N SER A 477 49.66 -30.11 -24.37
CA SER A 477 48.74 -28.99 -24.12
C SER A 477 48.53 -28.85 -22.62
N LEU A 478 48.86 -27.69 -22.06
CA LEU A 478 48.84 -27.42 -20.62
C LEU A 478 47.78 -26.35 -20.33
N THR A 479 46.63 -26.78 -19.80
CA THR A 479 45.51 -25.88 -19.49
C THR A 479 45.36 -25.69 -17.99
N ALA A 480 45.10 -24.45 -17.59
CA ALA A 480 44.54 -24.08 -16.31
C ALA A 480 43.06 -23.68 -16.51
N ILE A 481 42.31 -23.63 -15.41
CA ILE A 481 40.90 -23.25 -15.36
C ILE A 481 40.76 -22.12 -14.33
N ASP A 482 39.97 -21.11 -14.66
CA ASP A 482 39.64 -20.02 -13.75
C ASP A 482 38.11 -19.96 -13.49
N PRO A 483 37.65 -19.89 -12.23
CA PRO A 483 36.23 -19.72 -11.90
C PRO A 483 35.65 -18.35 -12.28
N ASP A 484 36.48 -17.31 -12.36
CA ASP A 484 36.06 -15.92 -12.58
C ASP A 484 35.48 -15.69 -13.99
N LEU A 485 35.06 -14.45 -14.33
CA LEU A 485 34.34 -14.15 -15.57
C LEU A 485 34.99 -13.05 -16.43
N HIS A 486 34.68 -13.05 -17.73
CA HIS A 486 35.15 -12.06 -18.71
C HIS A 486 36.69 -11.91 -18.79
N GLU A 487 37.24 -10.78 -18.36
CA GLU A 487 38.68 -10.46 -18.44
C GLU A 487 39.46 -11.14 -17.29
N ASN A 488 38.82 -11.36 -16.15
CA ASN A 488 39.39 -12.09 -15.02
C ASN A 488 39.56 -13.59 -15.39
N GLN A 489 38.63 -14.16 -16.16
CA GLN A 489 38.79 -15.52 -16.70
C GLN A 489 39.85 -15.65 -17.82
N TYR A 490 40.38 -14.55 -18.38
CA TYR A 490 41.20 -14.62 -19.59
C TYR A 490 42.66 -14.96 -19.29
N LEU A 491 42.96 -16.26 -19.37
CA LEU A 491 44.27 -16.82 -19.06
C LEU A 491 45.32 -16.59 -20.15
N VAL A 492 46.53 -16.19 -19.71
CA VAL A 492 47.73 -16.02 -20.52
C VAL A 492 48.86 -16.90 -19.95
N TYR A 493 49.43 -17.75 -20.80
CA TYR A 493 50.46 -18.71 -20.41
C TYR A 493 51.89 -18.21 -20.69
N PHE A 494 52.79 -18.38 -19.72
CA PHE A 494 54.19 -17.96 -19.81
C PHE A 494 55.14 -19.08 -19.36
N ILE A 495 56.34 -19.16 -19.95
CA ILE A 495 57.45 -19.97 -19.42
C ILE A 495 58.23 -19.10 -18.43
N ILE A 496 58.35 -19.54 -17.17
CA ILE A 496 59.19 -18.86 -16.18
C ILE A 496 60.64 -19.11 -16.55
N GLU A 497 61.38 -18.03 -16.88
CA GLU A 497 62.75 -18.16 -17.36
C GLU A 497 63.70 -18.72 -16.30
N LYS A 498 64.51 -19.68 -16.75
CA LYS A 498 65.57 -20.34 -15.98
C LYS A 498 66.78 -20.45 -16.91
N GLU A 499 67.93 -20.03 -16.43
CA GLU A 499 69.20 -20.18 -17.15
C GLU A 499 69.73 -21.62 -16.98
N ILE A 500 70.09 -22.25 -18.10
CA ILE A 500 70.80 -23.53 -18.15
C ILE A 500 72.02 -23.34 -19.06
N VAL A 501 73.20 -23.19 -18.42
CA VAL A 501 74.55 -23.19 -19.01
C VAL A 501 74.62 -22.50 -20.39
N ASN A 502 74.54 -21.16 -20.39
CA ASN A 502 74.56 -20.29 -21.59
C ASN A 502 73.32 -20.38 -22.51
N THR A 503 72.22 -20.99 -22.05
CA THR A 503 70.92 -21.03 -22.76
C THR A 503 69.77 -20.69 -21.81
N SER A 504 68.69 -20.12 -22.34
CA SER A 504 67.42 -19.93 -21.61
C SER A 504 66.37 -20.95 -22.06
N MET A 505 65.41 -21.28 -21.19
CA MET A 505 64.28 -22.15 -21.54
C MET A 505 63.49 -21.62 -22.76
N SER A 506 63.36 -20.30 -22.89
CA SER A 506 62.74 -19.59 -24.01
C SER A 506 63.45 -19.76 -25.36
N MET A 507 64.67 -20.29 -25.40
CA MET A 507 65.37 -20.70 -26.64
C MET A 507 65.18 -22.18 -26.99
N LEU A 508 64.64 -22.99 -26.07
CA LEU A 508 64.46 -24.44 -26.24
C LEU A 508 62.98 -24.80 -26.42
N PHE A 509 62.10 -24.09 -25.72
CA PHE A 509 60.66 -24.32 -25.69
C PHE A 509 59.90 -23.02 -25.89
N SER A 510 58.72 -23.11 -26.48
CA SER A 510 57.77 -22.02 -26.63
C SER A 510 56.39 -22.49 -26.19
N ILE A 511 55.66 -21.68 -25.43
CA ILE A 511 54.25 -21.90 -25.13
C ILE A 511 53.40 -20.91 -25.92
N ASN A 512 52.30 -21.38 -26.49
CA ASN A 512 51.29 -20.49 -27.06
C ASN A 512 50.52 -19.82 -25.91
N PRO A 513 50.54 -18.48 -25.80
CA PRO A 513 49.98 -17.78 -24.65
C PRO A 513 48.45 -17.84 -24.57
N GLU A 514 47.73 -18.18 -25.66
CA GLU A 514 46.26 -18.20 -25.73
C GLU A 514 45.67 -19.59 -25.44
N ASN A 515 46.43 -20.67 -25.62
CA ASN A 515 45.90 -22.04 -25.52
C ASN A 515 46.82 -23.06 -24.81
N GLY A 516 47.93 -22.61 -24.21
CA GLY A 516 48.77 -23.47 -23.37
C GLY A 516 49.53 -24.58 -24.10
N ASN A 517 49.51 -24.61 -25.43
CA ASN A 517 50.25 -25.59 -26.21
C ASN A 517 51.76 -25.34 -26.13
N LEU A 518 52.51 -26.36 -25.69
CA LEU A 518 53.95 -26.34 -25.49
C LEU A 518 54.68 -26.98 -26.68
N TYR A 519 55.61 -26.26 -27.29
CA TYR A 519 56.35 -26.66 -28.48
C TYR A 519 57.86 -26.71 -28.23
N ALA A 520 58.55 -27.66 -28.88
CA ALA A 520 60.00 -27.66 -28.98
C ALA A 520 60.47 -26.70 -30.07
N LEU A 521 61.41 -25.81 -29.76
CA LEU A 521 62.04 -24.90 -30.74
C LEU A 521 63.27 -25.52 -31.42
N LYS A 522 63.81 -26.61 -30.88
CA LYS A 522 65.00 -27.31 -31.37
C LYS A 522 64.79 -28.83 -31.39
N THR A 523 65.67 -29.52 -32.10
CA THR A 523 65.98 -30.95 -31.87
C THR A 523 66.62 -31.13 -30.50
N PHE A 524 66.20 -32.13 -29.74
CA PHE A 524 66.91 -32.63 -28.57
C PHE A 524 67.75 -33.85 -28.92
N ASP A 525 68.75 -34.10 -28.07
CA ASP A 525 69.87 -35.03 -28.22
C ASP A 525 70.09 -35.59 -26.81
N TYR A 526 69.88 -36.89 -26.64
CA TYR A 526 69.87 -37.55 -25.34
C TYR A 526 71.27 -37.64 -24.73
N GLU A 527 72.31 -37.81 -25.55
CA GLU A 527 73.71 -37.87 -25.13
C GLU A 527 74.19 -36.55 -24.50
N ILE A 528 73.65 -35.43 -24.96
CA ILE A 528 73.94 -34.08 -24.43
C ILE A 528 73.13 -33.75 -23.17
N GLU A 529 71.79 -33.84 -23.20
CA GLU A 529 70.95 -33.40 -22.07
C GLU A 529 69.64 -34.21 -21.95
N LYS A 530 69.46 -34.86 -20.79
CA LYS A 530 68.48 -35.96 -20.63
C LYS A 530 67.14 -35.51 -20.03
N GLU A 531 67.13 -34.38 -19.32
CA GLU A 531 65.90 -33.84 -18.72
C GLU A 531 65.90 -32.31 -18.64
N PHE A 532 64.71 -31.72 -18.80
CA PHE A 532 64.49 -30.29 -18.59
C PHE A 532 63.42 -30.07 -17.53
N LEU A 533 63.79 -29.40 -16.44
CA LEU A 533 62.88 -29.10 -15.32
C LEU A 533 62.72 -27.58 -15.16
N PHE A 534 61.51 -27.08 -15.44
CA PHE A 534 61.16 -25.66 -15.42
C PHE A 534 59.72 -25.45 -14.94
N HIS A 535 59.27 -24.19 -14.89
CA HIS A 535 57.92 -23.84 -14.48
C HIS A 535 57.21 -23.08 -15.60
N ILE A 536 55.92 -23.32 -15.73
CA ILE A 536 55.01 -22.52 -16.55
C ILE A 536 54.05 -21.79 -15.61
N GLU A 537 53.82 -20.51 -15.89
CA GLU A 537 52.87 -19.65 -15.20
C GLU A 537 51.59 -19.56 -16.04
N ALA A 538 50.43 -19.69 -15.41
CA ALA A 538 49.16 -19.20 -15.95
C ALA A 538 48.77 -17.97 -15.12
N ARG A 539 48.51 -16.86 -15.81
CA ARG A 539 48.09 -15.58 -15.21
C ARG A 539 46.76 -15.18 -15.85
N ASP A 540 45.86 -14.62 -15.06
CA ASP A 540 44.64 -13.99 -15.58
C ASP A 540 44.96 -12.68 -16.36
N SER A 541 43.91 -11.95 -16.74
CA SER A 541 44.01 -10.57 -17.23
C SER A 541 43.32 -9.56 -16.30
N GLY A 542 43.16 -9.92 -15.03
CA GLY A 542 42.53 -9.11 -13.99
C GLY A 542 43.36 -7.93 -13.50
N VAL A 543 42.78 -7.17 -12.57
CA VAL A 543 43.42 -5.98 -11.97
C VAL A 543 43.13 -5.92 -10.46
N PRO A 544 44.08 -6.30 -9.58
CA PRO A 544 45.44 -6.80 -9.89
C PRO A 544 45.40 -8.20 -10.52
N PRO A 545 46.34 -8.54 -11.43
CA PRO A 545 46.38 -9.86 -12.00
C PRO A 545 46.98 -10.88 -11.04
N LEU A 546 46.37 -12.06 -10.97
CA LEU A 546 46.78 -13.19 -10.15
C LEU A 546 47.33 -14.31 -11.06
N SER A 547 48.16 -15.18 -10.47
CA SER A 547 48.74 -16.29 -11.21
C SER A 547 49.09 -17.50 -10.34
N SER A 548 49.12 -18.66 -10.97
CA SER A 548 49.72 -19.87 -10.42
C SER A 548 50.83 -20.38 -11.32
N ASN A 549 51.62 -21.32 -10.81
CA ASN A 549 52.63 -22.01 -11.59
C ASN A 549 52.52 -23.53 -11.47
N VAL A 550 53.02 -24.20 -12.50
CA VAL A 550 53.09 -25.66 -12.59
C VAL A 550 54.51 -26.07 -12.97
N THR A 551 55.03 -27.11 -12.32
CA THR A 551 56.33 -27.67 -12.68
C THR A 551 56.17 -28.59 -13.89
N VAL A 552 57.01 -28.41 -14.91
CA VAL A 552 57.05 -29.28 -16.09
C VAL A 552 58.42 -29.94 -16.18
N HIS A 553 58.40 -31.27 -16.27
CA HIS A 553 59.54 -32.15 -16.36
C HIS A 553 59.52 -32.86 -17.71
N ILE A 554 60.34 -32.39 -18.63
CA ILE A 554 60.53 -33.03 -19.93
C ILE A 554 61.63 -34.06 -19.77
N ILE A 555 61.35 -35.30 -20.16
CA ILE A 555 62.32 -36.40 -20.17
C ILE A 555 62.61 -36.73 -21.63
N ILE A 556 63.88 -36.67 -22.04
CA ILE A 556 64.28 -37.06 -23.38
C ILE A 556 64.37 -38.59 -23.47
N MET A 557 63.79 -39.15 -24.53
CA MET A 557 63.73 -40.57 -24.82
C MET A 557 64.70 -40.91 -25.96
N ASP A 558 65.77 -41.57 -25.55
CA ASP A 558 66.80 -42.34 -26.30
C ASP A 558 66.24 -43.13 -27.51
N GLN A 559 66.86 -42.94 -28.68
CA GLN A 559 66.71 -43.72 -29.91
C GLN A 559 68.06 -44.33 -30.30
N ASN A 560 68.05 -45.46 -31.03
CA ASN A 560 69.29 -46.15 -31.41
C ASN A 560 69.94 -45.47 -32.63
N ASP A 561 70.50 -44.28 -32.42
CA ASP A 561 71.03 -43.37 -33.45
C ASP A 561 72.57 -43.47 -33.60
N ASN A 562 73.30 -43.80 -32.52
CA ASN A 562 74.73 -44.04 -32.59
C ASN A 562 75.05 -45.49 -33.00
N THR A 563 76.19 -45.68 -33.67
CA THR A 563 76.67 -47.00 -34.09
C THR A 563 77.75 -47.54 -33.13
N PRO A 564 77.74 -48.83 -32.73
CA PRO A 564 78.73 -49.39 -31.81
C PRO A 564 80.19 -49.20 -32.26
N LEU A 565 80.99 -48.43 -31.52
CA LEU A 565 82.38 -48.12 -31.85
C LEU A 565 83.35 -49.17 -31.30
N ILE A 566 83.94 -50.00 -32.17
CA ILE A 566 84.96 -51.00 -31.80
C ILE A 566 86.30 -50.32 -31.45
N VAL A 567 86.57 -50.15 -30.16
CA VAL A 567 87.79 -49.56 -29.58
C VAL A 567 88.95 -50.55 -29.38
N SER A 568 88.65 -51.85 -29.24
CA SER A 568 89.66 -52.93 -29.11
C SER A 568 89.34 -54.09 -30.07
N PRO A 569 90.34 -54.74 -30.69
CA PRO A 569 91.75 -54.33 -30.75
C PRO A 569 91.98 -53.00 -31.48
N TRP A 570 92.87 -52.18 -30.94
CA TRP A 570 93.18 -50.83 -31.46
C TRP A 570 93.85 -50.89 -32.83
N ARG A 571 93.51 -49.92 -33.69
CA ARG A 571 93.99 -49.83 -35.08
C ARG A 571 94.05 -48.38 -35.54
N ALA A 572 95.06 -48.01 -36.33
CA ALA A 572 95.20 -46.66 -36.84
C ALA A 572 94.19 -46.34 -37.95
N HIS A 573 94.11 -47.19 -38.99
CA HIS A 573 93.25 -46.99 -40.16
C HIS A 573 92.66 -48.34 -40.64
N GLY A 574 91.41 -48.31 -41.12
CA GLY A 574 90.69 -49.47 -41.64
C GLY A 574 90.08 -50.38 -40.56
N SER A 575 89.38 -51.43 -41.00
CA SER A 575 88.71 -52.41 -40.12
C SER A 575 89.40 -53.78 -40.08
N VAL A 576 90.71 -53.81 -40.34
CA VAL A 576 91.52 -55.04 -40.33
C VAL A 576 92.60 -54.94 -39.26
N VAL A 577 92.72 -55.97 -38.43
CA VAL A 577 93.82 -56.16 -37.48
C VAL A 577 94.53 -57.47 -37.82
N GLU A 578 95.86 -57.46 -37.80
CA GLU A 578 96.69 -58.65 -38.06
C GLU A 578 97.41 -59.08 -36.79
N GLU A 579 97.26 -60.35 -36.42
CA GLU A 579 97.73 -60.90 -35.15
C GLU A 579 98.45 -62.25 -35.37
N LYS A 580 99.43 -62.53 -34.50
CA LYS A 580 100.41 -63.62 -34.66
C LYS A 580 100.39 -64.51 -33.44
N ILE A 581 99.99 -65.76 -33.65
CA ILE A 581 99.77 -66.73 -32.57
C ILE A 581 100.69 -67.96 -32.76
N PRO A 582 101.28 -68.53 -31.68
CA PRO A 582 102.06 -69.76 -31.80
C PRO A 582 101.18 -70.92 -32.30
N ARG A 583 101.69 -71.79 -33.17
CA ARG A 583 100.95 -73.01 -33.55
C ARG A 583 100.76 -73.96 -32.36
N SER A 584 101.62 -73.87 -31.34
CA SER A 584 101.53 -74.56 -30.05
C SER A 584 100.54 -73.91 -29.06
N THR A 585 99.49 -73.25 -29.53
CA THR A 585 98.48 -72.63 -28.66
C THR A 585 97.53 -73.70 -28.10
N ASP A 586 97.42 -73.77 -26.78
CA ASP A 586 96.53 -74.69 -26.06
C ASP A 586 95.05 -74.37 -26.26
N LYS A 587 94.18 -75.33 -25.91
CA LYS A 587 92.72 -75.12 -25.85
C LYS A 587 92.35 -74.14 -24.73
N GLY A 588 91.46 -73.19 -25.04
CA GLY A 588 90.90 -72.22 -24.10
C GLY A 588 91.68 -70.90 -24.01
N THR A 589 92.79 -70.78 -24.74
CA THR A 589 93.65 -69.59 -24.77
C THR A 589 92.89 -68.41 -25.37
N LEU A 590 92.94 -67.26 -24.70
CA LEU A 590 92.46 -65.98 -25.23
C LEU A 590 93.38 -65.55 -26.39
N ILE A 591 92.77 -65.28 -27.53
CA ILE A 591 93.45 -64.76 -28.73
C ILE A 591 93.34 -63.23 -28.70
N ALA A 592 92.14 -62.71 -28.95
CA ALA A 592 91.84 -61.28 -28.89
C ALA A 592 90.58 -61.04 -28.06
N LYS A 593 90.45 -59.81 -27.54
CA LYS A 593 89.21 -59.32 -26.92
C LYS A 593 88.69 -58.13 -27.73
N VAL A 594 87.56 -58.35 -28.41
CA VAL A 594 86.83 -57.28 -29.08
C VAL A 594 86.08 -56.50 -28.01
N ILE A 595 86.33 -55.19 -27.95
CA ILE A 595 85.58 -54.28 -27.09
C ILE A 595 85.03 -53.19 -28.00
N ALA A 596 83.71 -53.05 -27.98
CA ALA A 596 83.01 -51.90 -28.50
C ALA A 596 82.40 -51.10 -27.35
N ILE A 597 82.22 -49.80 -27.59
CA ILE A 597 81.52 -48.86 -26.73
C ILE A 597 80.45 -48.22 -27.61
N ASP A 598 79.30 -47.96 -27.03
CA ASP A 598 78.20 -47.27 -27.68
C ASP A 598 77.81 -46.05 -26.82
N SER A 599 77.21 -45.03 -27.43
CA SER A 599 76.88 -43.76 -26.79
C SER A 599 75.53 -43.80 -26.08
N ASP A 600 74.56 -44.55 -26.65
CA ASP A 600 73.15 -44.55 -26.30
C ASP A 600 72.90 -45.12 -24.88
N SER A 601 71.65 -45.47 -24.50
CA SER A 601 71.38 -46.06 -23.17
C SER A 601 70.61 -47.39 -23.16
N VAL A 602 70.78 -48.07 -22.01
CA VAL A 602 70.09 -49.29 -21.53
C VAL A 602 70.01 -50.47 -22.50
N HIS A 603 69.18 -50.36 -23.54
CA HIS A 603 68.94 -51.36 -24.58
C HIS A 603 69.70 -51.06 -25.86
N ASN A 604 69.78 -49.78 -26.23
CA ASN A 604 70.44 -49.30 -27.43
C ASN A 604 71.96 -49.51 -27.27
N SER A 605 72.60 -48.94 -26.23
CA SER A 605 74.03 -49.19 -25.99
C SER A 605 74.41 -50.61 -25.50
N ARG A 606 73.46 -51.56 -25.46
CA ARG A 606 73.75 -52.95 -25.08
C ARG A 606 74.31 -53.74 -26.26
N ILE A 607 75.63 -53.83 -26.33
CA ILE A 607 76.31 -54.58 -27.40
C ILE A 607 76.29 -56.11 -27.16
N ALA A 608 76.08 -56.86 -28.24
CA ALA A 608 76.30 -58.30 -28.37
C ALA A 608 77.31 -58.59 -29.51
N TYR A 609 78.18 -59.58 -29.31
CA TYR A 609 79.24 -59.95 -30.25
C TYR A 609 78.93 -61.25 -30.98
N GLN A 610 79.07 -61.29 -32.30
CA GLN A 610 78.84 -62.49 -33.12
C GLN A 610 79.90 -62.65 -34.21
N PHE A 611 80.09 -63.87 -34.74
CA PHE A 611 80.90 -64.09 -35.93
C PHE A 611 80.02 -63.90 -37.18
N LEU A 612 80.31 -62.85 -37.96
CA LEU A 612 79.77 -62.68 -39.32
C LEU A 612 80.48 -63.60 -40.32
N HIS A 613 81.77 -63.89 -40.09
CA HIS A 613 82.53 -64.89 -40.83
C HIS A 613 83.59 -65.53 -39.93
N ASN A 614 83.77 -66.85 -40.06
CA ASN A 614 84.85 -67.60 -39.43
C ASN A 614 85.34 -68.66 -40.42
N THR A 615 86.66 -68.73 -40.61
CA THR A 615 87.34 -69.65 -41.54
C THR A 615 87.35 -71.10 -41.04
N ASP A 616 87.24 -71.34 -39.73
CA ASP A 616 86.98 -72.66 -39.15
C ASP A 616 86.17 -72.53 -37.85
N ALA A 617 84.88 -72.86 -37.93
CA ALA A 617 83.94 -72.89 -36.80
C ALA A 617 84.32 -73.88 -35.69
N THR A 618 85.29 -74.77 -35.91
CA THR A 618 85.80 -75.72 -34.90
C THR A 618 87.05 -75.22 -34.16
N LEU A 619 87.69 -74.14 -34.64
CA LEU A 619 88.91 -73.58 -34.01
C LEU A 619 88.63 -72.49 -32.98
N PHE A 620 87.62 -71.63 -33.22
CA PHE A 620 87.42 -70.40 -32.46
C PHE A 620 86.00 -70.27 -31.89
N SER A 621 85.91 -70.00 -30.59
CA SER A 621 84.69 -69.58 -29.91
C SER A 621 84.76 -68.10 -29.57
N LEU A 622 83.67 -67.37 -29.81
CA LEU A 622 83.47 -65.98 -29.37
C LEU A 622 82.43 -65.97 -28.26
N ASP A 623 82.73 -65.28 -27.16
CA ASP A 623 81.76 -64.98 -26.11
C ASP A 623 80.89 -63.77 -26.52
N GLN A 624 79.57 -64.00 -26.57
CA GLN A 624 78.61 -63.02 -27.08
C GLN A 624 78.42 -61.77 -26.19
N TYR A 625 78.87 -61.80 -24.93
CA TYR A 625 78.66 -60.71 -23.97
C TYR A 625 79.94 -59.95 -23.62
N ASN A 626 81.10 -60.60 -23.64
CA ASN A 626 82.38 -59.95 -23.31
C ASN A 626 83.37 -59.85 -24.48
N GLY A 627 83.03 -60.37 -25.67
CA GLY A 627 83.81 -60.18 -26.90
C GLY A 627 85.13 -60.96 -26.94
N GLU A 628 85.34 -61.91 -26.03
CA GLU A 628 86.57 -62.72 -26.00
C GLU A 628 86.55 -63.85 -27.04
N ILE A 629 87.60 -63.86 -27.88
CA ILE A 629 87.86 -64.92 -28.86
C ILE A 629 88.83 -65.91 -28.24
N ARG A 630 88.41 -67.17 -28.07
CA ARG A 630 89.21 -68.24 -27.46
C ARG A 630 89.32 -69.47 -28.36
N THR A 631 90.38 -70.25 -28.21
CA THR A 631 90.60 -71.50 -28.95
C THR A 631 89.72 -72.65 -28.43
N MET A 632 88.95 -73.30 -29.31
CA MET A 632 88.14 -74.48 -28.96
C MET A 632 88.95 -75.78 -28.97
N ARG A 633 90.03 -75.83 -29.77
CA ARG A 633 90.95 -76.96 -29.93
C ARG A 633 92.36 -76.44 -30.28
N MET A 634 93.37 -77.31 -30.15
CA MET A 634 94.72 -77.04 -30.67
C MET A 634 94.74 -77.03 -32.21
N PHE A 635 95.73 -76.33 -32.78
CA PHE A 635 95.96 -76.27 -34.22
C PHE A 635 96.58 -77.58 -34.74
N SER A 636 95.82 -78.30 -35.56
CA SER A 636 96.23 -79.50 -36.29
C SER A 636 97.14 -79.12 -37.47
N TYR A 637 98.03 -80.01 -37.92
CA TYR A 637 98.84 -79.80 -39.12
C TYR A 637 98.04 -79.63 -40.43
N ARG A 638 96.74 -79.97 -40.43
CA ARG A 638 95.84 -79.74 -41.57
C ARG A 638 95.21 -78.34 -41.61
N ASP A 639 95.26 -77.61 -40.50
CA ASP A 639 94.62 -76.30 -40.39
C ASP A 639 95.44 -75.22 -41.12
N SER A 640 94.75 -74.31 -41.81
CA SER A 640 95.39 -73.20 -42.53
C SER A 640 96.29 -72.37 -41.60
N ARG A 641 97.47 -71.98 -42.10
CA ARG A 641 98.39 -71.04 -41.43
C ARG A 641 97.83 -69.62 -41.35
N HIS A 642 96.82 -69.28 -42.15
CA HIS A 642 96.08 -68.03 -42.10
C HIS A 642 94.61 -68.31 -41.81
N GLN A 643 94.08 -67.68 -40.77
CA GLN A 643 92.66 -67.73 -40.40
C GLN A 643 92.11 -66.29 -40.44
N GLN A 644 90.89 -66.12 -40.90
CA GLN A 644 90.19 -64.85 -40.92
C GLN A 644 88.89 -64.97 -40.12
N LEU A 645 88.75 -64.08 -39.14
CA LEU A 645 87.57 -63.91 -38.31
C LEU A 645 86.98 -62.53 -38.62
N VAL A 646 85.70 -62.45 -38.94
CA VAL A 646 84.96 -61.18 -39.00
C VAL A 646 83.98 -61.19 -37.84
N VAL A 647 84.26 -60.39 -36.83
CA VAL A 647 83.37 -60.18 -35.69
C VAL A 647 82.50 -58.97 -35.97
N ILE A 648 81.20 -59.13 -35.73
CA ILE A 648 80.24 -58.04 -35.69
C ILE A 648 79.93 -57.72 -34.22
N ALA A 649 80.08 -56.46 -33.85
CA ALA A 649 79.56 -55.89 -32.63
C ALA A 649 78.23 -55.20 -33.01
N LYS A 650 77.13 -55.67 -32.43
CA LYS A 650 75.77 -55.23 -32.76
C LYS A 650 75.08 -54.81 -31.47
N ASP A 651 74.34 -53.71 -31.49
CA ASP A 651 73.47 -53.31 -30.37
C ASP A 651 72.21 -54.23 -30.25
N ASN A 652 71.29 -53.84 -29.36
CA ASN A 652 69.97 -54.44 -29.20
C ASN A 652 68.82 -53.41 -29.32
N GLY A 653 69.04 -52.26 -29.96
CA GLY A 653 67.96 -51.30 -30.26
C GLY A 653 67.16 -51.67 -31.52
N GLU A 654 66.24 -50.79 -31.92
CA GLU A 654 65.43 -50.94 -33.14
C GLU A 654 65.37 -49.60 -33.91
N PRO A 655 65.92 -49.48 -35.13
CA PRO A 655 66.62 -50.50 -35.91
C PRO A 655 68.04 -50.75 -35.40
N ALA A 656 68.38 -52.02 -35.20
CA ALA A 656 69.66 -52.38 -34.60
C ALA A 656 70.87 -52.11 -35.52
N LEU A 657 71.81 -51.28 -35.07
CA LEU A 657 73.04 -50.89 -35.77
C LEU A 657 74.21 -51.82 -35.40
N SER A 658 75.34 -51.64 -36.08
CA SER A 658 76.52 -52.50 -35.86
C SER A 658 77.81 -51.96 -36.50
N ALA A 659 78.94 -52.40 -35.94
CA ALA A 659 80.25 -52.30 -36.57
C ALA A 659 80.90 -53.68 -36.74
N THR A 660 81.78 -53.81 -37.73
CA THR A 660 82.53 -55.04 -38.01
C THR A 660 84.03 -54.84 -37.92
N ILE A 661 84.74 -55.83 -37.37
CA ILE A 661 86.20 -55.92 -37.40
C ILE A 661 86.65 -57.25 -37.98
N THR A 662 87.64 -57.20 -38.88
CA THR A 662 88.30 -58.37 -39.44
C THR A 662 89.62 -58.61 -38.71
N ILE A 663 89.73 -59.73 -38.00
CA ILE A 663 90.96 -60.17 -37.35
C ILE A 663 91.57 -61.26 -38.22
N LYS A 664 92.75 -60.99 -38.80
CA LYS A 664 93.56 -61.96 -39.54
C LYS A 664 94.57 -62.58 -38.59
N LEU A 665 94.40 -63.85 -38.27
CA LEU A 665 95.31 -64.62 -37.45
C LEU A 665 96.32 -65.35 -38.34
N SER A 666 97.59 -65.31 -37.96
CA SER A 666 98.66 -66.06 -38.62
C SER A 666 99.40 -66.95 -37.62
N THR A 667 99.46 -68.26 -37.90
CA THR A 667 100.12 -69.22 -37.01
C THR A 667 101.63 -69.21 -37.25
N VAL A 668 102.42 -68.88 -36.24
CA VAL A 668 103.89 -68.91 -36.30
C VAL A 668 104.41 -70.21 -35.68
N GLU A 669 105.42 -70.82 -36.31
CA GLU A 669 106.10 -72.00 -35.78
C GLU A 669 107.24 -71.57 -34.85
N THR A 670 106.99 -71.70 -33.54
CA THR A 670 107.96 -71.45 -32.46
C THR A 670 109.01 -72.57 -32.43
N ALA A 671 110.12 -72.35 -33.13
CA ALA A 671 111.27 -73.27 -33.12
C ALA A 671 111.90 -73.33 -31.72
N LEU A 672 111.71 -74.46 -31.02
CA LEU A 672 112.30 -74.72 -29.71
C LEU A 672 113.84 -74.77 -29.80
N LYS A 673 114.51 -73.76 -29.22
CA LYS A 673 115.93 -73.86 -28.84
C LYS A 673 116.04 -74.36 -27.40
N THR A 674 116.69 -75.50 -27.23
CA THR A 674 116.96 -76.10 -25.92
C THR A 674 118.10 -75.41 -25.18
N TYR A 675 117.93 -75.26 -23.87
CA TYR A 675 118.92 -75.00 -22.81
C TYR A 675 120.40 -74.84 -23.20
N ALA A 676 120.98 -73.69 -22.83
CA ALA A 676 122.14 -73.66 -21.95
C ALA A 676 122.20 -72.31 -21.20
N ASP A 677 122.60 -72.38 -19.93
CA ASP A 677 122.95 -71.27 -19.04
C ASP A 677 124.18 -70.49 -19.57
N MET A 678 124.13 -69.14 -19.56
CA MET A 678 125.33 -68.31 -19.35
C MET A 678 125.02 -66.81 -19.10
N THR A 679 125.66 -66.29 -18.04
CA THR A 679 126.04 -64.88 -17.82
C THR A 679 124.95 -63.79 -17.84
N GLU A 680 124.51 -63.39 -16.64
CA GLU A 680 124.08 -62.01 -16.42
C GLU A 680 125.28 -61.06 -16.57
N VAL A 681 125.15 -60.05 -17.42
CA VAL A 681 126.04 -58.87 -17.47
C VAL A 681 125.15 -57.64 -17.52
N PRO A 682 125.26 -56.69 -16.57
CA PRO A 682 124.30 -55.60 -16.45
C PRO A 682 124.51 -54.54 -17.52
N LEU A 683 123.41 -54.12 -18.17
CA LEU A 683 123.35 -52.93 -19.01
C LEU A 683 122.43 -51.90 -18.33
N GLY A 684 122.98 -51.24 -17.32
CA GLY A 684 122.34 -50.06 -16.72
C GLY A 684 122.82 -48.79 -17.41
N TYR A 685 121.89 -47.95 -17.86
CA TYR A 685 122.00 -46.50 -17.73
C TYR A 685 120.60 -45.87 -17.70
N ASP A 686 120.49 -44.89 -16.80
CA ASP A 686 119.45 -43.91 -16.51
C ASP A 686 118.48 -43.55 -17.67
N ILE A 687 117.22 -43.21 -17.41
CA ILE A 687 116.82 -41.97 -16.71
C ILE A 687 115.57 -42.17 -15.85
N PHE A 688 115.71 -42.01 -14.53
CA PHE A 688 114.64 -41.49 -13.69
C PHE A 688 114.67 -39.96 -13.79
N SER A 689 113.64 -39.35 -14.37
CA SER A 689 113.56 -37.89 -14.45
C SER A 689 112.97 -37.31 -13.16
N ASP A 690 113.62 -36.26 -12.62
CA ASP A 690 113.17 -35.56 -11.41
C ASP A 690 111.73 -35.01 -11.54
N LEU A 691 111.23 -34.87 -12.78
CA LEU A 691 109.89 -34.41 -13.10
C LEU A 691 108.80 -35.16 -12.30
N ASN A 692 108.91 -36.48 -12.15
CA ASN A 692 107.91 -37.27 -11.40
C ASN A 692 108.00 -37.01 -9.89
N LEU A 693 109.19 -36.75 -9.36
CA LEU A 693 109.37 -36.37 -7.95
C LEU A 693 108.79 -34.98 -7.69
N TYR A 694 109.09 -34.01 -8.55
CA TYR A 694 108.51 -32.65 -8.48
C TYR A 694 106.99 -32.64 -8.66
N LEU A 695 106.44 -33.51 -9.52
CA LEU A 695 104.99 -33.58 -9.75
C LEU A 695 104.24 -34.17 -8.55
N VAL A 696 104.81 -35.18 -7.87
CA VAL A 696 104.27 -35.71 -6.60
C VAL A 696 104.37 -34.68 -5.47
N ILE A 697 105.49 -33.97 -5.35
CA ILE A 697 105.66 -32.86 -4.38
C ILE A 697 104.70 -31.71 -4.69
N GLY A 698 104.44 -31.42 -5.98
CA GLY A 698 103.47 -30.43 -6.43
C GLY A 698 102.03 -30.79 -6.02
N LEU A 699 101.56 -32.00 -6.35
CA LEU A 699 100.22 -32.47 -5.94
C LEU A 699 100.07 -32.51 -4.43
N GLY A 700 101.09 -32.94 -3.69
CA GLY A 700 101.09 -32.94 -2.23
C GLY A 700 100.98 -31.53 -1.63
N SER A 701 101.78 -30.57 -2.12
CA SER A 701 101.81 -29.20 -1.61
C SER A 701 100.54 -28.40 -1.96
N VAL A 702 99.98 -28.57 -3.16
CA VAL A 702 98.67 -27.97 -3.54
C VAL A 702 97.55 -28.53 -2.67
N SER A 703 97.51 -29.86 -2.46
CA SER A 703 96.50 -30.49 -1.59
C SER A 703 96.61 -30.03 -0.13
N PHE A 704 97.83 -29.86 0.38
CA PHE A 704 98.09 -29.38 1.73
C PHE A 704 97.68 -27.92 1.92
N LEU A 705 97.94 -27.05 0.93
CA LEU A 705 97.49 -25.65 0.93
C LEU A 705 95.96 -25.54 0.90
N LEU A 706 95.27 -26.35 0.09
CA LEU A 706 93.80 -26.41 0.06
C LEU A 706 93.23 -26.83 1.42
N LEU A 707 93.85 -27.81 2.08
CA LEU A 707 93.42 -28.28 3.41
C LEU A 707 93.60 -27.17 4.46
N ILE A 708 94.69 -26.41 4.40
CA ILE A 708 94.92 -25.24 5.26
C ILE A 708 93.89 -24.13 5.03
N THR A 709 93.54 -23.78 3.78
CA THR A 709 92.54 -22.72 3.53
C THR A 709 91.13 -23.13 3.98
N ILE A 710 90.77 -24.41 3.86
CA ILE A 710 89.55 -24.98 4.45
C ILE A 710 89.59 -24.86 5.99
N LEU A 711 90.71 -25.20 6.63
CA LEU A 711 90.85 -25.10 8.10
C LEU A 711 90.76 -23.64 8.59
N VAL A 712 91.41 -22.70 7.90
CA VAL A 712 91.35 -21.27 8.23
C VAL A 712 89.95 -20.69 8.04
N THR A 713 89.25 -21.06 6.95
CA THR A 713 87.86 -20.59 6.73
C THR A 713 86.88 -21.18 7.74
N ILE A 714 87.07 -22.42 8.19
CA ILE A 714 86.31 -22.99 9.31
C ILE A 714 86.56 -22.19 10.60
N VAL A 715 87.83 -21.94 10.96
CA VAL A 715 88.17 -21.16 12.18
C VAL A 715 87.56 -19.75 12.13
N LEU A 716 87.62 -19.06 10.99
CA LEU A 716 87.00 -17.74 10.81
C LEU A 716 85.47 -17.80 10.94
N LYS A 717 84.80 -18.83 10.41
CA LYS A 717 83.35 -19.00 10.56
C LYS A 717 82.94 -19.32 12.00
N CYS A 718 83.81 -19.99 12.77
CA CYS A 718 83.60 -20.32 14.18
C CYS A 718 83.87 -19.16 15.17
N GLN A 719 84.46 -18.05 14.74
CA GLN A 719 84.77 -16.89 15.62
C GLN A 719 83.66 -15.83 15.73
N LYS A 720 82.43 -16.10 15.26
CA LYS A 720 81.29 -15.22 15.55
C LYS A 720 80.89 -15.30 17.03
N THR A 721 80.86 -14.15 17.70
CA THR A 721 80.58 -14.00 19.13
C THR A 721 79.12 -14.31 19.49
N LYS A 722 78.91 -14.94 20.66
CA LYS A 722 77.57 -15.25 21.17
C LYS A 722 76.93 -14.02 21.86
N PRO A 723 75.67 -13.67 21.57
CA PRO A 723 74.90 -12.73 22.39
C PRO A 723 74.47 -13.37 23.71
N SER A 724 74.21 -12.56 24.74
CA SER A 724 73.86 -13.03 26.09
C SER A 724 72.69 -12.24 26.71
N LYS A 725 71.60 -12.98 26.97
CA LYS A 725 70.53 -12.77 27.97
C LYS A 725 69.91 -11.36 28.20
N ALA A 726 68.60 -11.35 27.93
CA ALA A 726 67.51 -10.81 28.76
C ALA A 726 67.08 -9.32 28.60
N ALA A 727 65.79 -9.12 28.90
CA ALA A 727 64.98 -7.89 28.84
C ALA A 727 64.63 -7.45 30.30
N PRO A 728 63.67 -6.55 30.63
CA PRO A 728 62.68 -5.76 29.84
C PRO A 728 62.88 -4.22 30.08
N PRO A 729 61.93 -3.24 29.93
CA PRO A 729 60.48 -3.35 29.65
C PRO A 729 59.78 -2.28 28.77
N CYS A 730 58.51 -2.58 28.48
CA CYS A 730 57.31 -1.71 28.40
C CYS A 730 57.23 -0.43 27.53
N ARG A 731 56.26 -0.50 26.59
CA ARG A 731 55.17 0.46 26.28
C ARG A 731 55.44 1.84 25.64
N ASN A 732 54.69 2.03 24.54
CA ASN A 732 53.88 3.20 24.18
C ASN A 732 54.55 4.54 23.82
N SER A 733 54.35 4.93 22.54
CA SER A 733 53.77 6.23 22.11
C SER A 733 54.62 7.50 22.29
N VAL A 734 54.47 8.62 21.57
CA VAL A 734 53.76 9.06 20.33
C VAL A 734 54.31 10.48 20.02
N ILE A 735 54.02 11.08 18.86
CA ILE A 735 54.20 12.53 18.56
C ILE A 735 55.68 13.01 18.41
N SER A 736 56.02 14.08 17.66
CA SER A 736 55.54 14.57 16.36
C SER A 736 56.46 15.69 15.82
N GLU A 737 56.39 15.96 14.52
CA GLU A 737 56.60 17.28 13.86
C GLU A 737 57.96 18.02 13.90
N ARG A 738 58.38 18.46 12.70
CA ARG A 738 59.08 19.73 12.35
C ARG A 738 60.52 19.92 12.89
N ASN A 739 61.48 20.44 12.12
CA ASN A 739 61.35 21.55 11.16
C ASN A 739 62.26 21.42 9.91
N SER A 740 61.98 22.26 8.91
CA SER A 740 62.66 22.34 7.61
C SER A 740 63.84 23.32 7.59
N THR A 741 64.84 23.10 6.72
CA THR A 741 65.50 24.18 5.97
C THR A 741 66.13 23.70 4.66
N ILE A 742 65.80 24.43 3.59
CA ILE A 742 66.23 24.36 2.19
C ILE A 742 67.74 24.64 2.00
N ALA A 743 68.36 24.01 1.00
CA ALA A 743 69.35 24.66 0.11
C ALA A 743 69.54 23.91 -1.24
N ASP A 744 69.43 24.66 -2.34
CA ASP A 744 70.05 24.55 -3.67
C ASP A 744 70.10 23.22 -4.46
N SER A 745 69.16 23.14 -5.41
CA SER A 745 69.20 22.33 -6.63
C SER A 745 70.16 22.88 -7.70
N THR A 746 70.66 22.03 -8.63
CA THR A 746 70.54 22.30 -10.08
C THR A 746 70.91 21.11 -11.00
N LEU A 747 69.96 20.75 -11.88
CA LEU A 747 70.10 20.44 -13.31
C LEU A 747 70.96 19.26 -13.86
N VAL A 748 70.23 18.42 -14.63
CA VAL A 748 70.52 17.85 -15.98
C VAL A 748 70.88 16.36 -16.13
N SER A 749 70.01 15.69 -16.90
CA SER A 749 70.16 14.47 -17.71
C SER A 749 70.70 13.20 -17.06
N ASN A 750 69.80 12.23 -16.82
CA ASN A 750 69.54 11.19 -17.83
C ASN A 750 68.19 10.51 -17.56
N ASP A 751 67.50 10.10 -18.63
CA ASP A 751 66.78 8.81 -18.68
C ASP A 751 66.34 8.53 -20.13
N ALA A 752 66.83 7.42 -20.70
CA ALA A 752 66.58 7.03 -22.09
C ALA A 752 65.76 5.74 -22.13
N TYR A 753 64.44 5.87 -22.02
CA TYR A 753 63.53 4.73 -22.13
C TYR A 753 63.38 4.27 -23.58
N TRP A 754 63.76 3.02 -23.82
CA TRP A 754 63.55 2.33 -25.09
C TRP A 754 62.08 1.90 -25.24
N TYR A 755 61.51 2.14 -26.43
CA TYR A 755 60.25 1.55 -26.84
C TYR A 755 60.47 0.70 -28.09
N SER A 756 60.26 -0.61 -27.99
CA SER A 756 60.30 -1.55 -29.11
C SER A 756 58.99 -1.49 -29.91
N LEU A 757 59.02 -0.86 -31.09
CA LEU A 757 57.88 -0.75 -31.98
C LEU A 757 57.63 -2.07 -32.74
N PHE A 758 56.65 -2.86 -32.31
CA PHE A 758 56.17 -4.00 -33.09
C PHE A 758 55.26 -3.54 -34.24
N LEU A 759 55.68 -3.78 -35.48
CA LEU A 759 54.88 -3.62 -36.68
C LEU A 759 54.34 -4.98 -37.13
N ALA A 760 53.02 -5.18 -37.00
CA ALA A 760 52.30 -6.31 -37.58
C ALA A 760 51.43 -5.83 -38.74
N GLU A 761 51.69 -6.31 -39.96
CA GLU A 761 50.94 -5.92 -41.16
C GLU A 761 49.63 -6.71 -41.27
N THR A 762 48.48 -6.03 -41.25
CA THR A 762 47.17 -6.65 -41.55
C THR A 762 46.34 -5.82 -42.53
N ARG A 763 45.66 -6.49 -43.47
CA ARG A 763 44.98 -5.85 -44.60
C ARG A 763 43.54 -5.44 -44.27
N LYS A 764 43.35 -4.25 -43.69
CA LYS A 764 42.26 -3.27 -43.99
C LYS A 764 42.32 -2.08 -43.02
N GLY A 765 42.72 -0.91 -43.51
CA GLY A 765 43.03 0.24 -42.65
C GLY A 765 41.81 0.93 -42.04
N LYS A 766 41.84 1.12 -40.71
CA LYS A 766 41.26 2.27 -40.02
C LYS A 766 42.10 2.59 -38.78
N LEU A 767 42.80 3.73 -38.80
CA LEU A 767 43.60 4.20 -37.68
C LEU A 767 42.69 5.01 -36.73
N VAL A 768 42.71 4.71 -35.43
CA VAL A 768 42.03 5.51 -34.40
C VAL A 768 43.02 5.82 -33.28
N VAL A 769 43.61 7.01 -33.32
CA VAL A 769 44.47 7.52 -32.25
C VAL A 769 43.60 8.22 -31.22
N ARG A 770 43.54 7.70 -29.98
CA ARG A 770 43.01 8.45 -28.84
C ARG A 770 44.13 9.33 -28.27
N GLN A 771 43.94 10.64 -28.32
CA GLN A 771 44.84 11.61 -27.69
C GLN A 771 44.17 12.20 -26.44
N PRO A 772 44.80 12.12 -25.25
CA PRO A 772 44.28 12.78 -24.06
C PRO A 772 44.52 14.31 -24.14
N VAL A 773 43.51 15.09 -23.75
CA VAL A 773 43.60 16.55 -23.60
C VAL A 773 43.00 16.92 -22.23
N PRO A 774 43.68 17.72 -21.40
CA PRO A 774 43.21 18.03 -20.05
C PRO A 774 42.13 19.12 -20.02
N LYS A 775 41.31 19.08 -18.96
CA LYS A 775 40.14 19.94 -18.64
C LYS A 775 38.91 19.58 -19.48
N GLY A 776 37.82 19.18 -18.80
CA GLY A 776 36.73 18.43 -19.41
C GLY A 776 35.44 19.22 -19.69
N ALA A 777 34.64 18.65 -20.59
CA ALA A 777 33.19 18.83 -20.66
C ALA A 777 32.56 17.62 -21.36
N ARG A 778 31.37 17.20 -20.88
CA ARG A 778 30.38 16.26 -21.44
C ARG A 778 30.68 15.53 -22.76
N TYR A 779 30.51 14.20 -22.74
CA TYR A 779 30.31 13.40 -23.95
C TYR A 779 28.83 13.18 -24.28
N VAL A 780 28.53 12.98 -25.56
CA VAL A 780 27.30 12.34 -26.06
C VAL A 780 27.75 11.18 -26.92
N VAL A 781 27.18 10.00 -26.69
CA VAL A 781 27.44 8.79 -27.50
C VAL A 781 26.23 8.52 -28.37
N SER A 782 26.46 8.24 -29.65
CA SER A 782 25.46 7.65 -30.54
C SER A 782 26.14 6.69 -31.51
N SER A 783 25.68 5.45 -31.53
CA SER A 783 26.16 4.40 -32.44
C SER A 783 25.03 3.98 -33.39
N LEU A 784 25.32 3.88 -34.68
CA LEU A 784 24.44 3.26 -35.67
C LEU A 784 25.24 2.20 -36.42
N PRO A 785 24.81 0.92 -36.44
CA PRO A 785 25.47 -0.12 -37.20
C PRO A 785 25.21 0.05 -38.70
N ARG A 786 26.05 -0.56 -39.54
CA ARG A 786 25.76 -0.72 -40.96
C ARG A 786 26.06 -2.15 -41.40
N SER A 787 25.00 -2.84 -41.81
CA SER A 787 25.05 -4.18 -42.36
C SER A 787 25.71 -4.22 -43.75
N THR A 788 26.19 -5.40 -44.12
CA THR A 788 26.76 -5.69 -45.44
C THR A 788 25.70 -6.27 -46.37
N GLY A 789 25.55 -5.70 -47.57
CA GLY A 789 24.70 -6.22 -48.65
C GLY A 789 24.96 -5.46 -49.94
N LEU A 790 25.15 -6.18 -51.05
CA LEU A 790 25.50 -5.64 -52.37
C LEU A 790 24.47 -6.12 -53.40
N THR A 791 23.92 -5.20 -54.21
CA THR A 791 23.68 -5.36 -55.66
C THR A 791 23.29 -4.02 -56.29
N GLU A 792 24.06 -3.61 -57.31
CA GLU A 792 23.68 -3.04 -58.60
C GLU A 792 22.40 -2.14 -58.68
N THR A 793 22.46 -0.81 -58.80
CA THR A 793 22.93 0.09 -59.89
C THR A 793 21.95 0.33 -61.05
N SER A 794 21.35 1.53 -61.13
CA SER A 794 21.28 2.37 -62.36
C SER A 794 20.77 3.80 -62.05
N ASP A 795 21.62 4.78 -62.36
CA ASP A 795 21.36 6.11 -62.93
C ASP A 795 20.33 7.13 -62.37
N SER A 796 20.90 8.27 -61.91
CA SER A 796 20.64 9.65 -62.39
C SER A 796 19.25 10.32 -62.22
N ALA A 797 19.12 11.56 -61.71
CA ALA A 797 20.12 12.50 -61.18
C ALA A 797 19.51 13.68 -60.36
N ALA A 798 20.39 14.39 -59.63
CA ALA A 798 20.36 15.83 -59.30
C ALA A 798 19.21 16.47 -58.46
N SER A 799 19.51 16.61 -57.16
CA SER A 799 19.66 17.92 -56.47
C SER A 799 18.52 18.53 -55.60
N THR A 800 18.98 19.14 -54.50
CA THR A 800 18.41 20.26 -53.71
C THR A 800 17.21 20.01 -52.77
N LEU A 801 17.53 19.85 -51.48
CA LEU A 801 16.64 20.00 -50.33
C LEU A 801 16.35 21.47 -50.00
N GLN A 802 15.16 21.79 -49.48
CA GLN A 802 14.93 23.03 -48.71
C GLN A 802 13.78 22.91 -47.69
N CYS A 803 13.82 23.78 -46.67
CA CYS A 803 12.75 24.18 -45.73
C CYS A 803 12.22 23.17 -44.67
N TYR A 804 12.82 23.26 -43.49
CA TYR A 804 12.22 23.82 -42.26
C TYR A 804 10.73 23.60 -41.93
N VAL A 805 10.52 22.99 -40.76
CA VAL A 805 9.73 23.45 -39.57
C VAL A 805 8.43 24.24 -39.82
N SER A 806 7.34 23.71 -39.24
CA SER A 806 6.00 24.31 -39.22
C SER A 806 5.90 25.65 -38.47
N PHE A 807 4.97 26.51 -38.90
CA PHE A 807 4.69 27.82 -38.30
C PHE A 807 3.37 27.84 -37.51
N LYS A 808 3.13 28.94 -36.81
CA LYS A 808 2.11 29.09 -35.76
C LYS A 808 0.87 29.87 -36.22
N ASP A 809 -0.24 29.63 -35.52
CA ASP A 809 -1.38 30.54 -35.29
C ASP A 809 -2.34 30.92 -36.46
N ARG A 810 -3.61 30.51 -36.28
CA ARG A 810 -4.87 31.32 -36.34
C ARG A 810 -5.56 31.74 -37.67
N LEU A 811 -6.87 31.41 -37.65
CA LEU A 811 -8.06 32.22 -38.01
C LEU A 811 -8.59 32.31 -39.47
N ARG A 812 -9.78 31.71 -39.62
CA ARG A 812 -11.05 32.27 -40.17
C ARG A 812 -11.41 32.18 -41.67
N PHE A 813 -12.71 31.90 -41.83
CA PHE A 813 -13.64 32.15 -42.94
C PHE A 813 -13.57 31.32 -44.24
N GLU A 814 -14.60 30.47 -44.35
CA GLU A 814 -15.41 30.14 -45.54
C GLU A 814 -15.65 31.31 -46.53
N PRO A 815 -16.09 31.07 -47.82
CA PRO A 815 -17.06 30.02 -48.19
C PRO A 815 -16.93 29.29 -49.56
N GLY A 816 -17.66 28.17 -49.69
CA GLY A 816 -18.62 28.01 -50.80
C GLY A 816 -18.41 26.92 -51.88
N ILE A 817 -19.31 25.92 -51.89
CA ILE A 817 -20.22 25.52 -53.01
C ILE A 817 -19.55 25.28 -54.39
N VAL A 818 -19.55 24.08 -55.02
CA VAL A 818 -20.69 23.24 -55.53
C VAL A 818 -20.34 21.73 -55.52
N GLY A 819 -21.37 20.85 -55.47
CA GLY A 819 -21.30 19.36 -55.56
C GLY A 819 -20.72 18.73 -56.86
N LEU A 820 -20.94 17.46 -57.24
CA LEU A 820 -22.05 16.47 -57.12
C LEU A 820 -21.45 15.07 -56.75
N HIS A 821 -22.14 13.92 -56.54
CA HIS A 821 -23.49 13.44 -56.90
C HIS A 821 -23.91 12.18 -56.07
N ARG A 822 -25.23 11.99 -55.82
CA ARG A 822 -26.03 10.72 -55.64
C ARG A 822 -25.54 9.59 -54.70
N ALA A 823 -26.39 8.83 -53.98
CA ALA A 823 -27.83 8.82 -53.57
C ALA A 823 -28.01 7.57 -52.63
N HIS A 824 -29.11 7.20 -51.95
CA HIS A 824 -30.56 7.53 -51.89
C HIS A 824 -30.92 8.10 -50.47
N LYS A 825 -32.15 8.33 -49.93
CA LYS A 825 -33.56 7.87 -50.13
C LYS A 825 -33.84 6.44 -49.58
N LEU A 826 -34.99 6.03 -49.01
CA LEU A 826 -36.37 6.59 -48.82
C LEU A 826 -36.77 6.57 -47.31
N TRP A 827 -37.34 7.62 -46.70
CA TRP A 827 -38.78 8.05 -46.56
C TRP A 827 -39.48 7.54 -45.27
N ILE A 828 -40.27 8.29 -44.45
CA ILE A 828 -41.26 9.41 -44.60
C ILE A 828 -42.72 8.90 -44.80
N PRO A 829 -43.76 9.42 -44.11
CA PRO A 829 -43.82 10.17 -42.82
C PRO A 829 -45.05 9.84 -41.92
N LEU A 830 -45.20 10.55 -40.78
CA LEU A 830 -46.35 11.43 -40.54
C LEU A 830 -45.92 12.60 -39.62
#